data_AF-A0A923VI67-F1
#
_entry.id   AF-A0A923VI67-F1
#
_cell.length_a   1.000
_cell.length_b   1.000
_cell.length_c   1.000
_cell.angle_alpha   90.00
_cell.angle_beta   90.00
_cell.angle_gamma   90.00
#
_symmetry.space_group_name_H-M   'P 1'
#
loop_
_entity.id
_entity.type
_entity.pdbx_description
1 polymer ?
#
loop_
_entity_poly.entity_id
_entity_poly.type
_entity_poly.pdbx_seq_one_letter_code
_entity_poly.pdbx_strand_id
1 'polypeptide(L)'
;MILFSDKSFSQNQSVQDSTTQKPSSLQPKFLQTDSGFFIIETLRKGCKAKVESEHFFPNEAEPITTETAKKTLPPVAEKFITIHGNLSYNFNYRSYIDTPFAQEDIMQHSIQTRLNVKIKEKYSFTVYLTSRRSNSPFFSNATDASFQFRQTEMLEGIKNDMRVQADQILADKSILLTPAQIYQREKEGSLKDIGRFPATIVKAKADKIFEEKKTILTGKFDSLYRDYKTKMDKLNALQEKAKQGSAAQQSVEEKEKQLRGNAERIKDSLKNSAKDFAGKYYDEHLKQTDSIAKATNANLNKKKEDLEKLKKEVAESEKKLKLFQKKIVDSVQEVKKQIASITDKNKLNEFLQKKGNNIKELPALQRFLLSVKQIGLGRTWIDYSELTVKNISLNGVNIEMNPGNIYLAAAVGKVNYRFRDYIVKGNYAGSNQQVGLVRAGFGKKDKYNFIFTYYSGQKALLNQRSIADSSAVQKISGFSIETRAAIDNNNYLVGEYARSTSPAIKGKIFDLKTNTNEAWSIKLFSHYGNTKVTSYYRKTGEGFQSFTLFPTNNKQDAWMIRANQSIWKKRIVLDAAVRKNDFNSPIAAPDFTNTNVFKSFQVTARIPKYPFVSAGYFPSSQLTLSNNNVLYENRYNTLNAIVSHSYYVGKLSMNSNATYTKFYNAGSDSGFIYFNASTLTLNHSVNLQRFVLQGIVTMTDQSLLQQLTAEPVVT
;
A
#
# COMPACT_ATOMS: atom_id res chain seq x y z
N MET A 1 -5.56 34.23 -7.54
CA MET A 1 -6.13 35.54 -7.94
C MET A 1 -6.90 35.34 -9.23
N ILE A 2 -8.23 35.37 -9.12
CA ILE A 2 -9.30 35.75 -10.06
C ILE A 2 -10.58 35.09 -9.50
N LEU A 3 -11.64 35.88 -9.38
CA LEU A 3 -12.81 35.75 -8.51
C LEU A 3 -14.12 35.83 -9.33
N PHE A 4 -15.21 35.33 -8.72
CA PHE A 4 -16.66 35.52 -8.99
C PHE A 4 -17.27 35.01 -10.32
N SER A 5 -18.54 34.60 -10.43
CA SER A 5 -19.78 35.08 -9.77
C SER A 5 -20.94 34.07 -9.76
N ASP A 6 -21.80 34.18 -8.75
CA ASP A 6 -23.14 33.58 -8.56
C ASP A 6 -24.22 34.08 -9.54
N LYS A 7 -25.33 33.33 -9.65
CA LYS A 7 -26.71 33.85 -9.51
C LYS A 7 -27.77 32.74 -9.35
N SER A 8 -28.62 32.92 -8.34
CA SER A 8 -29.83 32.18 -7.98
C SER A 8 -31.10 32.86 -8.52
N PHE A 9 -32.20 32.12 -8.73
CA PHE A 9 -33.57 32.66 -8.72
C PHE A 9 -34.61 31.58 -8.33
N SER A 10 -35.64 32.00 -7.60
CA SER A 10 -36.70 31.19 -6.95
C SER A 10 -38.11 31.52 -7.46
N GLN A 11 -39.10 30.65 -7.12
CA GLN A 11 -40.54 30.87 -6.79
C GLN A 11 -41.49 29.90 -7.55
N ASN A 12 -42.19 29.00 -6.84
CA ASN A 12 -43.52 29.07 -6.18
C ASN A 12 -44.73 28.86 -7.12
N GLN A 13 -45.61 27.90 -6.82
CA GLN A 13 -47.05 28.11 -6.51
C GLN A 13 -47.84 26.79 -6.30
N SER A 14 -48.99 26.95 -5.63
CA SER A 14 -49.92 26.00 -4.96
C SER A 14 -51.33 26.01 -5.58
N VAL A 15 -52.17 24.97 -5.37
CA VAL A 15 -53.66 24.94 -5.52
C VAL A 15 -54.22 23.79 -4.64
N GLN A 16 -55.02 23.98 -3.55
CA GLN A 16 -56.49 24.20 -3.34
C GLN A 16 -57.44 22.98 -3.57
N ASP A 17 -58.10 22.46 -2.50
CA ASP A 17 -59.55 22.55 -2.09
C ASP A 17 -60.45 21.45 -2.73
N SER A 18 -61.55 20.86 -2.19
CA SER A 18 -62.57 21.20 -1.17
C SER A 18 -63.49 19.97 -0.82
N THR A 19 -64.44 20.21 0.08
CA THR A 19 -65.39 19.42 0.91
C THR A 19 -66.66 18.81 0.26
N THR A 20 -67.32 17.86 0.95
CA THR A 20 -68.81 17.81 1.10
C THR A 20 -69.33 16.88 2.22
N GLN A 21 -70.36 17.30 2.97
CA GLN A 21 -71.06 16.63 4.09
C GLN A 21 -72.58 16.46 3.80
N LYS A 22 -73.24 15.47 4.43
CA LYS A 22 -74.71 15.29 4.57
C LYS A 22 -75.05 14.48 5.86
N PRO A 23 -76.30 14.41 6.36
CA PRO A 23 -76.61 14.72 7.76
C PRO A 23 -77.09 13.57 8.68
N SER A 24 -76.80 13.80 9.96
CA SER A 24 -77.31 13.34 11.26
C SER A 24 -78.46 12.33 11.37
N SER A 25 -78.12 11.15 11.91
CA SER A 25 -78.94 10.40 12.89
C SER A 25 -78.39 10.66 14.30
N LEU A 26 -79.25 10.66 15.32
CA LEU A 26 -78.87 10.87 16.73
C LEU A 26 -77.88 9.79 17.18
N GLN A 27 -76.59 10.14 17.20
CA GLN A 27 -75.54 9.28 17.72
C GLN A 27 -75.19 9.66 19.16
N PRO A 28 -74.89 8.67 20.02
CA PRO A 28 -74.33 8.94 21.34
C PRO A 28 -73.07 9.81 21.22
N LYS A 29 -72.98 10.84 22.05
CA LYS A 29 -71.82 11.73 22.07
C LYS A 29 -70.71 11.01 22.85
N PHE A 30 -69.73 10.49 22.14
CA PHE A 30 -68.53 9.91 22.74
C PHE A 30 -67.54 11.04 23.01
N LEU A 31 -67.23 11.28 24.29
CA LEU A 31 -66.16 12.18 24.68
C LEU A 31 -64.93 11.32 24.99
N GLN A 32 -63.92 11.41 24.13
CA GLN A 32 -62.62 10.81 24.38
C GLN A 32 -61.81 11.75 25.28
N THR A 33 -61.35 11.23 26.40
CA THR A 33 -60.45 11.95 27.31
C THR A 33 -59.01 11.75 26.87
N ASP A 34 -58.12 12.68 27.23
CA ASP A 34 -56.68 12.61 26.89
C ASP A 34 -55.98 11.36 27.46
N SER A 35 -56.62 10.65 28.39
CA SER A 35 -56.17 9.39 28.99
C SER A 35 -56.64 8.13 28.23
N GLY A 36 -57.39 8.26 27.14
CA GLY A 36 -57.84 7.14 26.30
C GLY A 36 -59.14 6.47 26.73
N PHE A 37 -59.90 7.06 27.66
CA PHE A 37 -61.23 6.59 28.05
C PHE A 37 -62.32 7.27 27.21
N PHE A 38 -63.40 6.54 26.93
CA PHE A 38 -64.59 7.07 26.28
C PHE A 38 -65.73 7.20 27.29
N ILE A 39 -66.28 8.41 27.42
CA ILE A 39 -67.49 8.67 28.20
C ILE A 39 -68.68 8.63 27.25
N ILE A 40 -69.66 7.77 27.55
CA ILE A 40 -70.90 7.66 26.79
C ILE A 40 -72.02 8.31 27.60
N GLU A 41 -72.52 9.45 27.13
CA GLU A 41 -73.72 10.07 27.71
C GLU A 41 -74.97 9.56 27.00
N THR A 42 -75.85 8.88 27.74
CA THR A 42 -77.18 8.50 27.24
C THR A 42 -78.28 9.26 27.96
N LEU A 43 -79.01 10.09 27.22
CA LEU A 43 -80.24 10.75 27.69
C LEU A 43 -81.45 9.88 27.36
N ARG A 44 -82.04 9.24 28.36
CA ARG A 44 -83.35 8.58 28.21
C ARG A 44 -84.47 9.62 28.22
N LYS A 45 -85.27 9.67 27.16
CA LYS A 45 -86.50 10.48 27.13
C LYS A 45 -87.44 10.04 28.27
N GLY A 46 -87.74 10.95 29.19
CA GLY A 46 -88.77 10.76 30.23
C GLY A 46 -88.28 10.72 31.68
N CYS A 47 -86.98 10.79 31.96
CA CYS A 47 -86.45 10.89 33.34
C CYS A 47 -85.28 11.89 33.42
N LYS A 48 -85.27 12.77 34.42
CA LYS A 48 -84.21 13.78 34.67
C LYS A 48 -82.97 13.19 35.36
N ALA A 49 -82.60 11.95 35.06
CA ALA A 49 -81.41 11.30 35.62
C ALA A 49 -80.38 11.09 34.51
N LYS A 50 -79.20 11.68 34.68
CA LYS A 50 -78.04 11.50 33.79
C LYS A 50 -77.26 10.29 34.31
N VAL A 51 -76.99 9.32 33.45
CA VAL A 51 -76.16 8.15 33.78
C VAL A 51 -74.91 8.22 32.91
N GLU A 52 -73.75 8.32 33.54
CA GLU A 52 -72.44 8.29 32.90
C GLU A 52 -71.79 6.94 33.21
N SER A 53 -71.27 6.25 32.18
CA SER A 53 -70.55 5.00 32.34
C SER A 53 -69.22 5.08 31.60
N GLU A 54 -68.12 4.83 32.29
CA GLU A 54 -66.78 4.74 31.70
C GLU A 54 -66.52 3.33 31.16
N HIS A 55 -66.07 3.25 29.92
CA HIS A 55 -65.69 1.98 29.29
C HIS A 55 -64.27 2.06 28.72
N PHE A 56 -63.47 1.04 29.06
CA PHE A 56 -62.12 0.84 28.55
C PHE A 56 -62.15 -0.27 27.50
N PHE A 57 -61.86 0.09 26.25
CA PHE A 57 -61.72 -0.88 25.15
C PHE A 57 -60.23 -1.07 24.87
N PRO A 58 -59.60 -2.20 25.28
CA PRO A 58 -58.27 -2.51 24.81
C PRO A 58 -58.33 -2.76 23.30
N ASN A 59 -57.63 -1.96 22.51
CA ASN A 59 -57.56 -2.13 21.05
C ASN A 59 -57.13 -3.58 20.74
N GLU A 60 -57.98 -4.30 20.00
CA GLU A 60 -57.59 -5.56 19.36
C GLU A 60 -56.35 -5.29 18.51
N ALA A 61 -55.24 -5.92 18.88
CA ALA A 61 -53.99 -5.78 18.14
C ALA A 61 -54.18 -6.38 16.74
N GLU A 62 -54.28 -5.51 15.73
CA GLU A 62 -54.19 -5.92 14.33
C GLU A 62 -52.91 -6.76 14.13
N PRO A 63 -52.98 -7.88 13.37
CA PRO A 63 -51.80 -8.68 13.10
C PRO A 63 -50.79 -7.81 12.34
N ILE A 64 -49.66 -7.51 13.00
CA ILE A 64 -48.55 -6.78 12.42
C ILE A 64 -47.96 -7.63 11.29
N THR A 65 -48.45 -7.42 10.08
CA THR A 65 -47.74 -7.79 8.85
C THR A 65 -46.49 -6.92 8.82
N THR A 66 -45.40 -7.43 9.36
CA THR A 66 -44.07 -6.84 9.21
C THR A 66 -43.62 -7.05 7.77
N GLU A 67 -44.23 -6.32 6.83
CA GLU A 67 -43.53 -5.92 5.62
C GLU A 67 -42.33 -5.10 6.07
N THR A 68 -41.22 -5.79 6.30
CA THR A 68 -39.93 -5.18 6.52
C THR A 68 -39.49 -4.66 5.16
N ALA A 69 -40.12 -3.58 4.70
CA ALA A 69 -39.67 -2.81 3.56
C ALA A 69 -38.23 -2.42 3.89
N LYS A 70 -37.27 -3.17 3.32
CA LYS A 70 -35.85 -2.83 3.35
C LYS A 70 -35.77 -1.43 2.75
N LYS A 71 -35.76 -0.42 3.62
CA LYS A 71 -35.57 0.99 3.27
C LYS A 71 -34.17 1.07 2.67
N THR A 72 -34.09 0.82 1.36
CA THR A 72 -32.87 0.90 0.58
C THR A 72 -32.47 2.36 0.67
N LEU A 73 -31.39 2.61 1.41
CA LEU A 73 -30.85 3.95 1.51
C LEU A 73 -30.63 4.49 0.11
N PRO A 74 -30.91 5.79 -0.13
CA PRO A 74 -30.56 6.41 -1.39
C PRO A 74 -29.07 6.13 -1.66
N PRO A 75 -28.71 5.71 -2.88
CA PRO A 75 -27.32 5.41 -3.21
C PRO A 75 -26.49 6.64 -2.90
N VAL A 76 -25.47 6.48 -2.04
CA VAL A 76 -24.52 7.56 -1.75
C VAL A 76 -23.96 8.03 -3.08
N ALA A 77 -24.22 9.30 -3.41
CA ALA A 77 -23.80 9.88 -4.67
C ALA A 77 -22.30 9.66 -4.85
N GLU A 78 -21.91 8.97 -5.93
CA GLU A 78 -20.51 8.75 -6.26
C GLU A 78 -19.84 10.12 -6.44
N LYS A 79 -18.80 10.41 -5.64
CA LYS A 79 -18.02 11.64 -5.81
C LYS A 79 -17.43 11.66 -7.21
N PHE A 80 -17.77 12.69 -7.98
CA PHE A 80 -17.32 12.78 -9.36
C PHE A 80 -15.80 12.97 -9.45
N ILE A 81 -15.21 13.77 -8.56
CA ILE A 81 -13.78 14.01 -8.48
C ILE A 81 -13.35 13.96 -7.01
N THR A 82 -12.28 13.20 -6.74
CA THR A 82 -11.60 13.19 -5.45
C THR A 82 -10.12 13.50 -5.67
N ILE A 83 -9.60 14.49 -4.95
CA ILE A 83 -8.23 14.96 -5.08
C ILE A 83 -7.52 14.76 -3.75
N HIS A 84 -6.41 14.02 -3.79
CA HIS A 84 -5.47 13.91 -2.67
C HIS A 84 -4.09 14.31 -3.15
N GLY A 85 -3.26 14.91 -2.31
CA GLY A 85 -1.93 15.28 -2.77
C GLY A 85 -1.03 15.84 -1.69
N ASN A 86 0.19 16.13 -2.09
CA ASN A 86 1.19 16.78 -1.26
C ASN A 86 1.73 18.01 -1.99
N LEU A 87 1.98 19.06 -1.21
CA LEU A 87 2.63 20.29 -1.62
C LEU A 87 3.97 20.36 -0.89
N SER A 88 5.05 20.55 -1.63
CA SER A 88 6.39 20.76 -1.09
C SER A 88 6.86 22.13 -1.54
N TYR A 89 7.33 22.92 -0.59
CA TYR A 89 8.02 24.18 -0.85
C TYR A 89 9.45 24.05 -0.35
N ASN A 90 10.42 24.38 -1.20
CA ASN A 90 11.83 24.39 -0.87
C ASN A 90 12.39 25.77 -1.23
N PHE A 91 13.02 26.41 -0.24
CA PHE A 91 13.82 27.60 -0.44
C PHE A 91 15.29 27.23 -0.27
N ASN A 92 16.09 27.51 -1.29
CA ASN A 92 17.53 27.29 -1.28
C ASN A 92 18.20 28.66 -1.36
N TYR A 93 18.90 29.03 -0.29
CA TYR A 93 19.77 30.20 -0.27
C TYR A 93 21.23 29.74 -0.27
N ARG A 94 22.05 30.37 -1.10
CA ARG A 94 23.49 30.19 -1.12
C ARG A 94 24.13 31.56 -1.13
N SER A 95 24.86 31.87 -0.07
CA SER A 95 25.59 33.14 0.05
C SER A 95 26.67 33.29 -1.00
N TYR A 96 27.35 32.19 -1.36
CA TYR A 96 28.38 32.16 -2.39
C TYR A 96 28.41 30.81 -3.10
N ILE A 97 28.62 30.81 -4.43
CA ILE A 97 28.99 29.61 -5.21
C ILE A 97 30.26 29.95 -5.99
N ASP A 98 31.30 29.13 -5.85
CA ASP A 98 32.61 29.33 -6.49
C ASP A 98 32.82 28.51 -7.78
N THR A 99 31.83 27.72 -8.22
CA THR A 99 32.01 26.85 -9.41
C THR A 99 30.71 26.61 -10.18
N PRO A 100 30.70 26.70 -11.53
CA PRO A 100 31.67 27.32 -12.45
C PRO A 100 31.48 28.84 -12.65
N PHE A 101 30.51 29.46 -11.96
CA PHE A 101 30.27 30.89 -12.02
C PHE A 101 30.23 31.44 -10.59
N ALA A 102 31.07 32.45 -10.32
CA ALA A 102 31.05 33.17 -9.05
C ALA A 102 29.76 33.96 -8.95
N GLN A 103 28.92 33.65 -7.97
CA GLN A 103 27.72 34.42 -7.69
C GLN A 103 27.39 34.39 -6.20
N GLU A 104 26.97 35.56 -5.72
CA GLU A 104 26.50 35.79 -4.36
C GLU A 104 24.97 35.79 -4.27
N ASP A 105 24.49 35.53 -3.05
CA ASP A 105 23.09 35.68 -2.65
C ASP A 105 22.07 34.98 -3.57
N ILE A 106 22.39 33.75 -3.99
CA ILE A 106 21.48 32.98 -4.83
C ILE A 106 20.30 32.53 -3.99
N MET A 107 19.12 32.96 -4.40
CA MET A 107 17.84 32.54 -3.86
C MET A 107 17.12 31.71 -4.90
N GLN A 108 16.67 30.52 -4.51
CA GLN A 108 15.86 29.66 -5.35
C GLN A 108 14.63 29.15 -4.58
N HIS A 109 13.45 29.46 -5.12
CA HIS A 109 12.17 28.97 -4.65
C HIS A 109 11.75 27.81 -5.54
N SER A 110 11.43 26.65 -4.97
CA SER A 110 10.84 25.53 -5.69
C SER A 110 9.55 25.10 -5.00
N ILE A 111 8.44 25.17 -5.75
CA ILE A 111 7.16 24.62 -5.36
C ILE A 111 6.94 23.36 -6.19
N GLN A 112 6.67 22.24 -5.54
CA GLN A 112 6.33 20.98 -6.17
C GLN A 112 5.01 20.47 -5.59
N THR A 113 4.03 20.28 -6.45
CA THR A 113 2.73 19.73 -6.08
C THR A 113 2.55 18.41 -6.80
N ARG A 114 2.16 17.37 -6.06
CA ARG A 114 1.72 16.09 -6.62
C ARG A 114 0.29 15.84 -6.18
N LEU A 115 -0.63 15.80 -7.13
CA LEU A 115 -2.05 15.56 -6.91
C LEU A 115 -2.44 14.22 -7.54
N ASN A 116 -2.97 13.30 -6.74
CA ASN A 116 -3.66 12.10 -7.20
C ASN A 116 -5.14 12.46 -7.36
N VAL A 117 -5.61 12.53 -8.61
CA VAL A 117 -6.98 12.85 -8.98
C VAL A 117 -7.69 11.57 -9.37
N LYS A 118 -8.78 11.25 -8.67
CA LYS A 118 -9.68 10.15 -9.01
C LYS A 118 -10.96 10.70 -9.63
N ILE A 119 -11.29 10.24 -10.83
CA ILE A 119 -12.56 10.56 -11.51
C ILE A 119 -13.53 9.39 -11.30
N LYS A 120 -14.73 9.68 -10.79
CA LYS A 120 -15.77 8.72 -10.41
C LYS A 120 -15.26 7.59 -9.50
N GLU A 121 -14.30 7.91 -8.63
CA GLU A 121 -13.56 6.97 -7.77
C GLU A 121 -12.82 5.81 -8.50
N LYS A 122 -12.85 5.78 -9.83
CA LYS A 122 -12.41 4.63 -10.64
C LYS A 122 -11.15 4.91 -11.44
N TYR A 123 -11.02 6.11 -11.98
CA TYR A 123 -9.93 6.47 -12.88
C TYR A 123 -8.94 7.34 -12.14
N SER A 124 -7.78 6.78 -11.83
CA SER A 124 -6.72 7.48 -11.08
C SER A 124 -5.71 8.10 -12.06
N PHE A 125 -5.44 9.39 -11.86
CA PHE A 125 -4.45 10.16 -12.60
C PHE A 125 -3.57 10.91 -11.61
N THR A 126 -2.30 11.08 -11.96
CA THR A 126 -1.37 11.90 -11.18
C THR A 126 -1.07 13.19 -11.94
N VAL A 127 -1.29 14.33 -11.30
CA VAL A 127 -0.92 15.65 -11.78
C VAL A 127 0.30 16.12 -10.99
N TYR A 128 1.37 16.46 -11.70
CA TYR A 128 2.52 17.14 -11.12
C TYR A 128 2.55 18.58 -11.58
N LEU A 129 2.63 19.49 -10.62
CA LEU A 129 2.90 20.91 -10.87
C LEU A 129 4.27 21.20 -10.26
N THR A 130 5.13 21.87 -11.00
CA THR A 130 6.45 22.30 -10.50
C THR A 130 6.69 23.72 -10.93
N SER A 131 6.97 24.60 -9.97
CA SER A 131 7.39 25.97 -10.22
C SER A 131 8.75 26.17 -9.56
N ARG A 132 9.72 26.65 -10.32
CA ARG A 132 11.04 27.05 -9.82
C ARG A 132 11.30 28.49 -10.24
N ARG A 133 11.64 29.32 -9.26
CA ARG A 133 12.07 30.70 -9.47
C ARG A 133 13.43 30.90 -8.83
N SER A 134 14.35 31.54 -9.54
CA SER A 134 15.64 31.95 -8.99
C SER A 134 15.98 33.36 -9.43
N ASN A 135 16.67 34.09 -8.56
CA ASN A 135 17.27 35.39 -8.88
C ASN A 135 18.56 35.25 -9.71
N SER A 136 19.15 34.06 -9.78
CA SER A 136 20.36 33.83 -10.57
C SER A 136 20.10 33.95 -12.08
N PRO A 137 21.04 34.56 -12.82
CA PRO A 137 21.00 34.52 -14.28
C PRO A 137 21.31 33.13 -14.84
N PHE A 138 21.96 32.26 -14.07
CA PHE A 138 22.36 30.91 -14.50
C PHE A 138 21.25 29.86 -14.33
N PHE A 139 20.25 30.14 -13.49
CA PHE A 139 19.12 29.26 -13.27
C PHE A 139 17.90 29.67 -14.11
N SER A 140 17.40 28.73 -14.90
CA SER A 140 16.14 28.91 -15.62
C SER A 140 14.95 28.91 -14.65
N ASN A 141 14.09 29.93 -14.77
CA ASN A 141 12.75 29.91 -14.19
C ASN A 141 11.91 28.91 -14.97
N ALA A 142 11.25 28.00 -14.27
CA ALA A 142 10.46 26.95 -14.90
C ALA A 142 9.11 26.80 -14.20
N THR A 143 8.03 26.76 -14.98
CA THR A 143 6.71 26.35 -14.52
C THR A 143 6.25 25.23 -15.41
N ASP A 144 6.10 24.04 -14.84
CA ASP A 144 5.73 22.84 -15.56
C ASP A 144 4.46 22.24 -14.95
N ALA A 145 3.60 21.74 -15.83
CA ALA A 145 2.51 20.85 -15.47
C ALA A 145 2.70 19.53 -16.22
N SER A 146 2.43 18.42 -15.53
CA SER A 146 2.32 17.12 -16.18
C SER A 146 1.13 16.35 -15.66
N PHE A 147 0.49 15.62 -16.55
CA PHE A 147 -0.62 14.74 -16.27
C PHE A 147 -0.22 13.34 -16.68
N GLN A 148 -0.33 12.39 -15.75
CA GLN A 148 0.12 11.02 -15.95
C GLN A 148 -0.98 10.04 -15.56
N PHE A 149 -1.30 9.12 -16.44
CA PHE A 149 -2.04 7.90 -16.12
C PHE A 149 -1.05 6.75 -15.99
N ARG A 150 -1.21 5.90 -14.96
CA ARG A 150 -0.44 4.67 -14.80
C ARG A 150 -1.37 3.50 -14.50
N GLN A 151 -1.22 2.42 -15.25
CA GLN A 151 -2.00 1.19 -15.05
C GLN A 151 -1.88 0.65 -13.63
N THR A 152 -0.69 0.76 -13.03
CA THR A 152 -0.40 0.28 -11.68
C THR A 152 -1.25 0.98 -10.63
N GLU A 153 -1.47 2.29 -10.75
CA GLU A 153 -2.30 3.06 -9.82
C GLU A 153 -3.78 2.64 -9.92
N MET A 154 -4.26 2.44 -11.15
CA MET A 154 -5.60 1.90 -11.38
C MET A 154 -5.76 0.48 -10.81
N LEU A 155 -4.78 -0.40 -11.03
CA LEU A 155 -4.79 -1.76 -10.48
C LEU A 155 -4.74 -1.77 -8.95
N GLU A 156 -3.92 -0.93 -8.33
CA GLU A 156 -3.90 -0.79 -6.86
C GLU A 156 -5.22 -0.26 -6.33
N GLY A 157 -5.89 0.67 -7.03
CA GLY A 157 -7.26 1.08 -6.72
C GLY A 157 -8.22 -0.11 -6.71
N ILE A 158 -8.25 -0.90 -7.78
CA ILE A 158 -9.10 -2.10 -7.89
C ILE A 158 -8.76 -3.11 -6.78
N LYS A 159 -7.48 -3.34 -6.48
CA LYS A 159 -7.05 -4.22 -5.37
C LYS A 159 -7.53 -3.72 -4.02
N ASN A 160 -7.42 -2.42 -3.78
CA ASN A 160 -7.86 -1.83 -2.53
C ASN A 160 -9.37 -2.02 -2.35
N ASP A 161 -10.16 -1.79 -3.40
CA ASP A 161 -11.60 -2.03 -3.37
C ASP A 161 -11.92 -3.50 -3.08
N MET A 162 -11.23 -4.44 -3.73
CA MET A 162 -11.37 -5.88 -3.45
C MET A 162 -10.93 -6.26 -2.03
N ARG A 163 -9.90 -5.61 -1.48
CA ARG A 163 -9.46 -5.83 -0.09
C ARG A 163 -10.48 -5.30 0.91
N VAL A 164 -11.03 -4.11 0.67
CA VAL A 164 -12.09 -3.52 1.50
C VAL A 164 -13.31 -4.43 1.49
N GLN A 165 -13.69 -4.99 0.34
CA GLN A 165 -14.77 -5.98 0.25
C GLN A 165 -14.44 -7.25 1.03
N ALA A 166 -13.22 -7.78 0.91
CA ALA A 166 -12.78 -8.93 1.68
C ALA A 166 -12.79 -8.64 3.19
N ASP A 167 -12.45 -7.41 3.60
CA ASP A 167 -12.51 -6.94 4.98
C ASP A 167 -13.94 -6.77 5.48
N GLN A 168 -14.88 -6.35 4.63
CA GLN A 168 -16.29 -6.25 5.00
C GLN A 168 -16.90 -7.61 5.40
N ILE A 169 -16.37 -8.73 4.88
CA ILE A 169 -16.77 -10.08 5.30
C ILE A 169 -16.34 -10.36 6.75
N LEU A 170 -15.20 -9.82 7.18
CA LEU A 170 -14.70 -9.93 8.56
C LEU A 170 -15.27 -8.85 9.48
N ALA A 171 -15.68 -7.70 8.93
CA ALA A 171 -16.18 -6.56 9.67
C ALA A 171 -17.59 -6.79 10.25
N ASP A 172 -18.28 -7.86 9.84
CA ASP A 172 -19.42 -8.39 10.58
C ASP A 172 -18.91 -8.90 11.94
N LYS A 173 -18.88 -7.98 12.92
CA LYS A 173 -18.28 -8.16 14.24
C LYS A 173 -18.80 -9.40 14.97
N SER A 174 -19.99 -9.90 14.60
CA SER A 174 -20.58 -11.13 15.13
C SER A 174 -19.67 -12.35 14.93
N ILE A 175 -18.93 -12.41 13.81
CA ILE A 175 -18.10 -13.57 13.44
C ILE A 175 -16.77 -13.59 14.21
N LEU A 176 -16.26 -12.42 14.65
CA LEU A 176 -14.95 -12.29 15.31
C LEU A 176 -15.01 -12.24 16.85
N LEU A 177 -16.21 -12.11 17.44
CA LEU A 177 -16.38 -12.15 18.89
C LEU A 177 -16.21 -13.57 19.41
N THR A 178 -15.66 -13.71 20.62
CA THR A 178 -15.66 -15.03 21.29
C THR A 178 -17.10 -15.44 21.60
N PRO A 179 -17.45 -16.75 21.56
CA PRO A 179 -18.81 -17.20 21.86
C PRO A 179 -19.34 -16.71 23.20
N ALA A 180 -18.47 -16.57 24.20
CA ALA A 180 -18.78 -15.99 25.49
C ALA A 180 -19.15 -14.48 25.41
N GLN A 181 -18.47 -13.69 24.58
CA GLN A 181 -18.80 -12.27 24.39
C GLN A 181 -20.10 -12.05 23.62
N ILE A 182 -20.44 -12.93 22.67
CA ILE A 182 -21.72 -12.89 21.97
C ILE A 182 -22.85 -13.23 22.97
N TYR A 183 -22.65 -14.28 23.77
CA TYR A 183 -23.61 -14.69 24.80
C TYR A 183 -23.84 -13.59 25.86
N GLN A 184 -22.77 -12.95 26.35
CA GLN A 184 -22.89 -11.84 27.30
C GLN A 184 -23.58 -10.63 26.67
N ARG A 185 -23.27 -10.27 25.41
CA ARG A 185 -23.97 -9.19 24.71
C ARG A 185 -25.46 -9.47 24.47
N GLU A 186 -25.83 -10.71 24.17
CA GLU A 186 -27.24 -11.10 24.04
C GLU A 186 -27.97 -11.07 25.40
N LYS A 187 -27.26 -11.35 26.49
CA LYS A 187 -27.80 -11.25 27.86
C LYS A 187 -27.92 -9.80 28.35
N GLU A 188 -27.01 -8.94 27.91
CA GLU A 188 -26.95 -7.52 28.27
C GLU A 188 -27.76 -6.62 27.32
N GLY A 189 -28.19 -7.11 26.15
CA GLY A 189 -28.71 -6.30 25.05
C GLY A 189 -30.15 -6.58 24.64
N SER A 190 -31.13 -6.02 25.38
CA SER A 190 -32.43 -5.57 24.83
C SER A 190 -32.34 -4.18 24.17
N LEU A 191 -31.13 -3.76 23.79
CA LEU A 191 -30.86 -2.43 23.24
C LEU A 191 -30.74 -2.47 21.72
N LYS A 192 -31.67 -1.74 21.10
CA LYS A 192 -31.82 -1.42 19.69
C LYS A 192 -30.53 -0.85 19.07
N ASP A 193 -30.49 -0.98 17.75
CA ASP A 193 -29.63 -0.29 16.77
C ASP A 193 -28.21 -0.79 16.55
N ILE A 194 -28.04 -1.58 15.48
CA ILE A 194 -26.88 -1.46 14.59
C ILE A 194 -27.37 -1.35 13.15
N GLY A 195 -27.49 -0.10 12.69
CA GLY A 195 -27.72 0.24 11.30
C GLY A 195 -26.42 0.36 10.48
N ARG A 196 -26.52 -0.10 9.23
CA ARG A 196 -26.11 0.58 7.98
C ARG A 196 -24.61 0.80 7.68
N PHE A 197 -24.14 0.26 6.56
CA PHE A 197 -23.14 0.89 5.68
C PHE A 197 -23.39 0.58 4.18
N PRO A 198 -23.06 1.50 3.24
CA PRO A 198 -23.43 1.40 1.83
C PRO A 198 -22.28 0.88 0.94
N ALA A 199 -22.60 0.46 -0.28
CA ALA A 199 -21.58 0.23 -1.33
C ALA A 199 -22.16 0.44 -2.74
N THR A 200 -21.28 0.72 -3.72
CA THR A 200 -21.54 1.16 -5.10
C THR A 200 -20.91 0.24 -6.17
N ILE A 201 -21.21 0.53 -7.45
CA ILE A 201 -21.75 -0.36 -8.52
C ILE A 201 -20.73 -1.27 -9.27
N VAL A 202 -19.64 -1.72 -8.65
CA VAL A 202 -18.95 -2.98 -9.10
C VAL A 202 -19.57 -4.22 -8.42
N LYS A 203 -20.73 -3.99 -7.82
CA LYS A 203 -21.27 -4.65 -6.63
C LYS A 203 -22.13 -5.88 -6.92
N ALA A 204 -22.93 -5.87 -7.98
CA ALA A 204 -24.09 -6.77 -8.05
C ALA A 204 -23.80 -8.28 -8.25
N LYS A 205 -22.59 -8.68 -8.72
CA LYS A 205 -22.30 -10.10 -9.03
C LYS A 205 -21.13 -10.70 -8.25
N ALA A 206 -20.09 -9.92 -7.95
CA ALA A 206 -19.12 -10.31 -6.94
C ALA A 206 -19.79 -10.45 -5.57
N ASP A 207 -20.73 -9.55 -5.22
CA ASP A 207 -21.55 -9.68 -4.02
C ASP A 207 -22.46 -10.90 -4.09
N LYS A 208 -22.94 -11.35 -5.25
CA LYS A 208 -23.81 -12.54 -5.28
C LYS A 208 -23.08 -13.81 -4.82
N ILE A 209 -21.84 -14.00 -5.26
CA ILE A 209 -21.03 -15.16 -4.86
C ILE A 209 -20.47 -14.99 -3.45
N PHE A 210 -20.05 -13.77 -3.09
CA PHE A 210 -19.64 -13.48 -1.72
C PHE A 210 -20.81 -13.56 -0.74
N GLU A 211 -22.02 -13.14 -1.10
CA GLU A 211 -23.26 -13.26 -0.32
C GLU A 211 -23.77 -14.70 -0.27
N GLU A 212 -23.69 -15.50 -1.35
CA GLU A 212 -24.00 -16.94 -1.32
C GLU A 212 -23.03 -17.70 -0.40
N LYS A 213 -21.72 -17.43 -0.51
CA LYS A 213 -20.75 -18.03 0.42
C LYS A 213 -20.88 -17.49 1.82
N LYS A 214 -21.18 -16.20 1.99
CA LYS A 214 -21.45 -15.58 3.28
C LYS A 214 -22.69 -16.20 3.91
N THR A 215 -23.81 -16.36 3.20
CA THR A 215 -25.03 -17.03 3.73
C THR A 215 -24.78 -18.48 4.10
N ILE A 216 -23.99 -19.23 3.32
CA ILE A 216 -23.60 -20.60 3.69
C ILE A 216 -22.68 -20.61 4.93
N LEU A 217 -21.73 -19.67 5.02
CA LEU A 217 -20.79 -19.57 6.13
C LEU A 217 -21.46 -19.06 7.41
N THR A 218 -22.34 -18.06 7.31
CA THR A 218 -23.15 -17.53 8.42
C THR A 218 -24.17 -18.56 8.85
N GLY A 219 -24.86 -19.26 7.94
CA GLY A 219 -25.81 -20.31 8.30
C GLY A 219 -25.17 -21.48 9.07
N LYS A 220 -23.95 -21.88 8.71
CA LYS A 220 -23.15 -22.87 9.47
C LYS A 220 -22.63 -22.31 10.79
N PHE A 221 -22.25 -21.04 10.84
CA PHE A 221 -21.87 -20.39 12.09
C PHE A 221 -23.06 -20.33 13.05
N ASP A 222 -24.24 -19.91 12.57
CA ASP A 222 -25.47 -19.77 13.34
C ASP A 222 -25.97 -21.11 13.88
N SER A 223 -25.76 -22.21 13.16
CA SER A 223 -26.11 -23.55 13.67
C SER A 223 -25.16 -24.00 14.78
N LEU A 224 -23.85 -23.77 14.63
CA LEU A 224 -22.85 -24.05 15.67
C LEU A 224 -23.04 -23.15 16.90
N TYR A 225 -23.37 -21.88 16.69
CA TYR A 225 -23.63 -20.92 17.76
C TYR A 225 -24.92 -21.28 18.52
N ARG A 226 -26.00 -21.69 17.82
CA ARG A 226 -27.22 -22.19 18.46
C ARG A 226 -26.96 -23.43 19.32
N ASP A 227 -26.19 -24.40 18.83
CA ASP A 227 -25.80 -25.58 19.62
C ASP A 227 -25.02 -25.19 20.88
N TYR A 228 -24.03 -24.30 20.73
CA TYR A 228 -23.28 -23.76 21.86
C TYR A 228 -24.18 -23.05 22.87
N LYS A 229 -25.07 -22.16 22.41
CA LYS A 229 -26.00 -21.40 23.25
C LYS A 229 -26.93 -22.33 24.03
N THR A 230 -27.55 -23.29 23.37
CA THR A 230 -28.43 -24.29 24.02
C THR A 230 -27.69 -25.08 25.10
N LYS A 231 -26.45 -25.49 24.86
CA LYS A 231 -25.63 -26.20 25.86
C LYS A 231 -25.22 -25.30 27.02
N MET A 232 -24.89 -24.05 26.75
CA MET A 232 -24.53 -23.05 27.76
C MET A 232 -25.73 -22.70 28.67
N ASP A 233 -26.91 -22.54 28.08
CA ASP A 233 -28.15 -22.31 28.83
C ASP A 233 -28.50 -23.51 29.73
N LYS A 234 -28.32 -24.75 29.23
CA LYS A 234 -28.45 -25.96 30.06
C LYS A 234 -27.44 -26.00 31.21
N LEU A 235 -26.20 -25.57 30.97
CA LEU A 235 -25.15 -25.54 31.98
C LEU A 235 -25.47 -24.51 33.07
N ASN A 236 -25.89 -23.31 32.67
CA ASN A 236 -26.30 -22.26 33.60
C ASN A 236 -27.54 -22.70 34.42
N ALA A 237 -28.53 -23.33 33.77
CA ALA A 237 -29.70 -23.87 34.47
C ALA A 237 -29.34 -24.97 35.48
N LEU A 238 -28.37 -25.85 35.16
CA LEU A 238 -27.87 -26.87 36.08
C LEU A 238 -27.05 -26.28 37.22
N GLN A 239 -26.23 -25.25 36.96
CA GLN A 239 -25.47 -24.54 37.98
C GLN A 239 -26.38 -23.81 38.96
N GLU A 240 -27.42 -23.12 38.48
CA GLU A 240 -28.42 -22.48 39.34
C GLU A 240 -29.20 -23.51 40.19
N LYS A 241 -29.60 -24.64 39.59
CA LYS A 241 -30.20 -25.77 40.33
C LYS A 241 -29.24 -26.39 41.35
N ALA A 242 -27.94 -26.43 41.07
CA ALA A 242 -26.92 -26.93 41.99
C ALA A 242 -26.70 -25.98 43.18
N LYS A 243 -26.73 -24.66 42.95
CA LYS A 243 -26.70 -23.64 44.02
C LYS A 243 -27.93 -23.75 44.93
N GLN A 244 -29.12 -23.90 44.36
CA GLN A 244 -30.36 -24.13 45.13
C GLN A 244 -30.33 -25.45 45.90
N GLY A 245 -29.76 -26.51 45.31
CA GLY A 245 -29.56 -27.80 45.98
C GLY A 245 -28.58 -27.73 47.15
N SER A 246 -27.54 -26.90 47.06
CA SER A 246 -26.59 -26.69 48.17
C SER A 246 -27.22 -25.96 49.35
N ALA A 247 -28.18 -25.05 49.13
CA ALA A 247 -28.94 -24.40 50.20
C ALA A 247 -29.91 -25.38 50.89
N ALA A 248 -30.53 -26.29 50.12
CA ALA A 248 -31.34 -27.36 50.67
C ALA A 248 -30.49 -28.37 51.47
N GLN A 249 -29.26 -28.67 51.02
CA GLN A 249 -28.34 -29.52 51.76
C GLN A 249 -27.78 -28.83 53.01
N GLN A 250 -27.46 -27.54 52.96
CA GLN A 250 -27.04 -26.75 54.13
C GLN A 250 -28.14 -26.70 55.20
N SER A 251 -29.41 -26.55 54.81
CA SER A 251 -30.53 -26.58 55.76
C SER A 251 -30.82 -27.97 56.34
N VAL A 252 -30.48 -29.05 55.62
CA VAL A 252 -30.52 -30.43 56.14
C VAL A 252 -29.33 -30.68 57.09
N GLU A 253 -28.12 -30.26 56.73
CA GLU A 253 -26.92 -30.37 57.58
C GLU A 253 -27.04 -29.53 58.86
N GLU A 254 -27.63 -28.33 58.79
CA GLU A 254 -27.95 -27.52 59.98
C GLU A 254 -29.01 -28.19 60.86
N LYS A 255 -30.05 -28.80 60.28
CA LYS A 255 -31.04 -29.59 61.03
C LYS A 255 -30.41 -30.83 61.67
N GLU A 256 -29.52 -31.53 61.00
CA GLU A 256 -28.75 -32.64 61.58
C GLU A 256 -27.86 -32.18 62.73
N LYS A 257 -27.20 -31.03 62.59
CA LYS A 257 -26.36 -30.43 63.64
C LYS A 257 -27.20 -30.01 64.85
N GLN A 258 -28.40 -29.48 64.63
CA GLN A 258 -29.37 -29.19 65.69
C GLN A 258 -29.88 -30.47 66.36
N LEU A 259 -30.19 -31.52 65.60
CA LEU A 259 -30.63 -32.81 66.14
C LEU A 259 -29.51 -33.50 66.94
N ARG A 260 -28.26 -33.46 66.47
CA ARG A 260 -27.09 -33.96 67.21
C ARG A 260 -26.82 -33.15 68.48
N GLY A 261 -26.89 -31.82 68.42
CA GLY A 261 -26.72 -30.96 69.59
C GLY A 261 -27.85 -31.14 70.63
N ASN A 262 -29.08 -31.36 70.16
CA ASN A 262 -30.21 -31.71 71.04
C ASN A 262 -30.03 -33.10 71.64
N ALA A 263 -29.51 -34.07 70.90
CA ALA A 263 -29.25 -35.41 71.41
C ALA A 263 -28.12 -35.45 72.44
N GLU A 264 -27.05 -34.67 72.25
CA GLU A 264 -25.99 -34.52 73.26
C GLU A 264 -26.53 -33.85 74.54
N ARG A 265 -27.37 -32.82 74.41
CA ARG A 265 -28.08 -32.20 75.55
C ARG A 265 -29.03 -33.15 76.28
N ILE A 266 -29.73 -34.02 75.54
CA ILE A 266 -30.59 -35.05 76.11
C ILE A 266 -29.76 -36.15 76.81
N LYS A 267 -28.57 -36.47 76.27
CA LYS A 267 -27.64 -37.46 76.85
C LYS A 267 -27.03 -36.99 78.17
N ASP A 268 -26.79 -35.68 78.32
CA ASP A 268 -26.33 -35.07 79.57
C ASP A 268 -27.45 -34.86 80.61
N SER A 269 -28.69 -34.69 80.15
CA SER A 269 -29.90 -34.56 81.00
C SER A 269 -30.41 -35.90 81.56
N LEU A 270 -30.14 -37.03 80.90
CA LEU A 270 -30.60 -38.37 81.29
C LEU A 270 -29.51 -39.21 81.97
N LYS A 271 -28.78 -38.62 82.91
CA LYS A 271 -27.99 -39.37 83.89
C LYS A 271 -28.90 -39.84 85.02
N ASN A 272 -29.51 -41.00 84.76
CA ASN A 272 -30.30 -41.88 85.64
C ASN A 272 -31.77 -42.00 85.20
N SER A 273 -32.09 -43.17 84.66
CA SER A 273 -33.43 -43.65 84.28
C SER A 273 -33.94 -43.30 82.88
N ALA A 274 -33.31 -43.87 81.84
CA ALA A 274 -33.96 -44.35 80.61
C ALA A 274 -32.93 -44.88 79.59
N LYS A 275 -32.19 -45.95 79.93
CA LYS A 275 -31.23 -46.57 78.98
C LYS A 275 -31.89 -47.46 77.92
N ASP A 276 -33.12 -47.93 78.13
CA ASP A 276 -33.74 -48.92 77.22
C ASP A 276 -34.73 -48.34 76.21
N PHE A 277 -35.25 -47.12 76.40
CA PHE A 277 -36.21 -46.50 75.47
C PHE A 277 -35.53 -45.62 74.40
N ALA A 278 -34.40 -44.99 74.75
CA ALA A 278 -33.68 -44.11 73.82
C ALA A 278 -32.93 -44.89 72.72
N GLY A 279 -32.48 -46.14 72.97
CA GLY A 279 -31.71 -46.92 71.99
C GLY A 279 -32.50 -47.35 70.75
N LYS A 280 -33.80 -47.68 70.88
CA LYS A 280 -34.63 -48.16 69.75
C LYS A 280 -35.18 -47.03 68.87
N TYR A 281 -35.54 -45.88 69.46
CA TYR A 281 -36.03 -44.73 68.69
C TYR A 281 -34.91 -44.03 67.90
N TYR A 282 -33.67 -44.09 68.43
CA TYR A 282 -32.51 -43.45 67.81
C TYR A 282 -31.94 -44.26 66.64
N ASP A 283 -31.92 -45.59 66.72
CA ASP A 283 -31.42 -46.46 65.63
C ASP A 283 -32.37 -46.53 64.42
N GLU A 284 -33.69 -46.39 64.61
CA GLU A 284 -34.66 -46.40 63.50
C GLU A 284 -34.66 -45.06 62.73
N HIS A 285 -34.52 -43.94 63.44
CA HIS A 285 -34.36 -42.62 62.81
C HIS A 285 -32.99 -42.40 62.20
N LEU A 286 -31.89 -42.93 62.77
CA LEU A 286 -30.57 -42.87 62.13
C LEU A 286 -30.50 -43.69 60.84
N LYS A 287 -31.16 -44.85 60.77
CA LYS A 287 -31.21 -45.65 59.53
C LYS A 287 -32.04 -44.97 58.43
N GLN A 288 -33.10 -44.23 58.80
CA GLN A 288 -33.85 -43.41 57.84
C GLN A 288 -33.03 -42.20 57.37
N THR A 289 -32.31 -41.50 58.25
CA THR A 289 -31.45 -40.37 57.86
C THR A 289 -30.23 -40.82 57.04
N ASP A 290 -29.62 -41.96 57.34
CA ASP A 290 -28.52 -42.52 56.54
C ASP A 290 -28.98 -42.97 55.14
N SER A 291 -30.20 -43.51 55.02
CA SER A 291 -30.80 -43.86 53.72
C SER A 291 -31.10 -42.62 52.87
N ILE A 292 -31.65 -41.56 53.49
CA ILE A 292 -31.90 -40.28 52.83
C ILE A 292 -30.57 -39.60 52.47
N ALA A 293 -29.56 -39.60 53.34
CA ALA A 293 -28.23 -39.05 53.07
C ALA A 293 -27.52 -39.79 51.93
N LYS A 294 -27.59 -41.13 51.88
CA LYS A 294 -27.05 -41.92 50.75
C LYS A 294 -27.77 -41.64 49.43
N ALA A 295 -29.10 -41.56 49.43
CA ALA A 295 -29.88 -41.23 48.24
C ALA A 295 -29.61 -39.79 47.75
N THR A 296 -29.43 -38.85 48.69
CA THR A 296 -29.12 -37.44 48.37
C THR A 296 -27.71 -37.29 47.83
N ASN A 297 -26.72 -37.96 48.44
CA ASN A 297 -25.33 -38.00 47.96
C ASN A 297 -25.18 -38.69 46.60
N ALA A 298 -25.92 -39.77 46.34
CA ALA A 298 -25.95 -40.43 45.03
C ALA A 298 -26.54 -39.50 43.94
N ASN A 299 -27.63 -38.79 44.24
CA ASN A 299 -28.20 -37.79 43.34
C ASN A 299 -27.26 -36.60 43.10
N LEU A 300 -26.49 -36.20 44.10
CA LEU A 300 -25.55 -35.08 44.00
C LEU A 300 -24.30 -35.47 43.19
N ASN A 301 -23.79 -36.68 43.38
CA ASN A 301 -22.71 -37.23 42.56
C ASN A 301 -23.14 -37.38 41.10
N LYS A 302 -24.36 -37.86 40.83
CA LYS A 302 -24.92 -37.91 39.48
C LYS A 302 -25.05 -36.51 38.84
N LYS A 303 -25.52 -35.51 39.59
CA LYS A 303 -25.56 -34.10 39.12
C LYS A 303 -24.17 -33.51 38.87
N LYS A 304 -23.17 -33.86 39.68
CA LYS A 304 -21.76 -33.46 39.46
C LYS A 304 -21.21 -34.09 38.18
N GLU A 305 -21.48 -35.37 37.94
CA GLU A 305 -21.11 -36.06 36.69
C GLU A 305 -21.78 -35.44 35.46
N ASP A 306 -23.08 -35.16 35.53
CA ASP A 306 -23.84 -34.49 34.47
C ASP A 306 -23.29 -33.08 34.18
N LEU A 307 -22.90 -32.35 35.22
CA LEU A 307 -22.31 -31.01 35.11
C LEU A 307 -20.91 -31.04 34.48
N GLU A 308 -20.06 -32.01 34.86
CA GLU A 308 -18.74 -32.21 34.23
C GLU A 308 -18.86 -32.67 32.78
N LYS A 309 -19.82 -33.54 32.46
CA LYS A 309 -20.12 -33.95 31.08
C LYS A 309 -20.55 -32.73 30.24
N LEU A 310 -21.47 -31.91 30.75
CA LEU A 310 -21.96 -30.74 30.02
C LEU A 310 -20.89 -29.65 29.86
N LYS A 311 -20.01 -29.45 30.86
CA LYS A 311 -18.83 -28.58 30.73
C LYS A 311 -17.93 -29.02 29.57
N LYS A 312 -17.67 -30.32 29.45
CA LYS A 312 -16.88 -30.88 28.33
C LYS A 312 -17.56 -30.63 26.99
N GLU A 313 -18.88 -30.85 26.90
CA GLU A 313 -19.64 -30.60 25.67
C GLU A 313 -19.65 -29.11 25.26
N VAL A 314 -19.75 -28.18 26.22
CA VAL A 314 -19.64 -26.73 25.97
C VAL A 314 -18.24 -26.37 25.46
N ALA A 315 -17.19 -26.89 26.11
CA ALA A 315 -15.81 -26.64 25.71
C ALA A 315 -15.52 -27.19 24.30
N GLU A 316 -16.08 -28.35 23.93
CA GLU A 316 -15.98 -28.89 22.58
C GLU A 316 -16.69 -28.04 21.52
N SER A 317 -17.91 -27.58 21.81
CA SER A 317 -18.65 -26.68 20.91
C SER A 317 -17.94 -25.33 20.75
N GLU A 318 -17.35 -24.77 21.82
CA GLU A 318 -16.51 -23.57 21.76
C GLU A 318 -15.26 -23.81 20.88
N LYS A 319 -14.61 -24.97 21.01
CA LYS A 319 -13.43 -25.33 20.20
C LYS A 319 -13.79 -25.44 18.72
N LYS A 320 -14.95 -26.03 18.39
CA LYS A 320 -15.46 -26.11 17.02
C LYS A 320 -15.76 -24.72 16.44
N LEU A 321 -16.36 -23.83 17.23
CA LEU A 321 -16.59 -22.43 16.83
C LEU A 321 -15.29 -21.68 16.58
N LYS A 322 -14.32 -21.75 17.50
CA LYS A 322 -13.00 -21.11 17.31
C LYS A 322 -12.25 -21.64 16.08
N LEU A 323 -12.31 -22.94 15.83
CA LEU A 323 -11.73 -23.55 14.63
C LEU A 323 -12.42 -23.05 13.35
N PHE A 324 -13.74 -22.89 13.37
CA PHE A 324 -14.48 -22.35 12.24
C PHE A 324 -14.19 -20.86 12.00
N GLN A 325 -14.14 -20.04 13.05
CA GLN A 325 -13.72 -18.64 12.99
C GLN A 325 -12.31 -18.50 12.39
N LYS A 326 -11.37 -19.32 12.88
CA LYS A 326 -10.01 -19.36 12.32
C LYS A 326 -10.02 -19.70 10.83
N LYS A 327 -10.80 -20.71 10.40
CA LYS A 327 -10.92 -21.05 8.97
C LYS A 327 -11.46 -19.90 8.12
N ILE A 328 -12.40 -19.10 8.63
CA ILE A 328 -12.90 -17.90 7.93
C ILE A 328 -11.79 -16.86 7.79
N VAL A 329 -11.09 -16.55 8.89
CA VAL A 329 -9.98 -15.58 8.87
C VAL A 329 -8.88 -16.04 7.92
N ASP A 330 -8.47 -17.31 8.00
CA ASP A 330 -7.45 -17.90 7.12
C ASP A 330 -7.89 -17.84 5.64
N SER A 331 -9.17 -18.10 5.35
CA SER A 331 -9.73 -18.01 4.00
C SER A 331 -9.73 -16.58 3.46
N VAL A 332 -10.10 -15.59 4.27
CA VAL A 332 -10.06 -14.17 3.87
C VAL A 332 -8.63 -13.71 3.69
N GLN A 333 -7.71 -14.11 4.57
CA GLN A 333 -6.28 -13.82 4.41
C GLN A 333 -5.72 -14.42 3.12
N GLU A 334 -6.14 -15.64 2.75
CA GLU A 334 -5.74 -16.27 1.50
C GLU A 334 -6.28 -15.51 0.27
N VAL A 335 -7.53 -15.05 0.32
CA VAL A 335 -8.08 -14.17 -0.73
C VAL A 335 -7.29 -12.86 -0.82
N LYS A 336 -6.92 -12.24 0.31
CA LYS A 336 -6.08 -11.04 0.32
C LYS A 336 -4.68 -11.29 -0.26
N LYS A 337 -4.08 -12.45 0.00
CA LYS A 337 -2.81 -12.87 -0.62
C LYS A 337 -2.97 -13.01 -2.13
N GLN A 338 -4.05 -13.64 -2.60
CA GLN A 338 -4.35 -13.76 -4.03
C GLN A 338 -4.55 -12.39 -4.68
N ILE A 339 -5.30 -11.48 -4.05
CA ILE A 339 -5.46 -10.08 -4.52
C ILE A 339 -4.11 -9.36 -4.59
N ALA A 340 -3.26 -9.54 -3.58
CA ALA A 340 -1.92 -8.93 -3.57
C ALA A 340 -1.03 -9.43 -4.73
N SER A 341 -1.22 -10.68 -5.17
CA SER A 341 -0.45 -11.29 -6.26
C SER A 341 -0.81 -10.77 -7.66
N ILE A 342 -1.91 -10.03 -7.81
CA ILE A 342 -2.36 -9.45 -9.08
C ILE A 342 -1.35 -8.38 -9.50
N THR A 343 -0.58 -8.61 -10.55
CA THR A 343 0.44 -7.63 -11.01
C THR A 343 0.09 -6.98 -12.34
N ASP A 344 -0.76 -7.62 -13.14
CA ASP A 344 -1.14 -7.17 -14.46
C ASP A 344 -2.61 -7.52 -14.77
N LYS A 345 -3.09 -7.01 -15.91
CA LYS A 345 -4.44 -7.30 -16.44
C LYS A 345 -4.73 -8.80 -16.55
N ASN A 346 -3.72 -9.62 -16.90
CA ASN A 346 -3.92 -11.05 -17.13
C ASN A 346 -4.14 -11.80 -15.81
N LYS A 347 -3.35 -11.50 -14.77
CA LYS A 347 -3.59 -12.06 -13.43
C LYS A 347 -4.90 -11.58 -12.83
N LEU A 348 -5.29 -10.33 -13.10
CA LEU A 348 -6.62 -9.84 -12.72
C LEU A 348 -7.71 -10.68 -13.39
N ASN A 349 -7.58 -10.93 -14.69
CA ASN A 349 -8.52 -11.78 -15.42
C ASN A 349 -8.53 -13.23 -14.89
N GLU A 350 -7.38 -13.82 -14.61
CA GLU A 350 -7.29 -15.17 -14.02
C GLU A 350 -7.94 -15.24 -12.64
N PHE A 351 -7.72 -14.22 -11.79
CA PHE A 351 -8.37 -14.11 -10.49
C PHE A 351 -9.89 -13.99 -10.63
N LEU A 352 -10.37 -13.16 -11.54
CA LEU A 352 -11.81 -13.00 -11.81
C LEU A 352 -12.42 -14.32 -12.32
N GLN A 353 -11.75 -14.99 -13.25
CA GLN A 353 -12.21 -16.28 -13.81
C GLN A 353 -12.32 -17.36 -12.74
N LYS A 354 -11.31 -17.48 -11.85
CA LYS A 354 -11.34 -18.40 -10.69
C LYS A 354 -12.50 -18.12 -9.73
N LYS A 355 -13.05 -16.91 -9.76
CA LYS A 355 -14.19 -16.49 -8.94
C LYS A 355 -15.50 -16.42 -9.74
N GLY A 356 -15.54 -16.91 -10.97
CA GLY A 356 -16.74 -16.98 -11.80
C GLY A 356 -17.07 -15.70 -12.59
N ASN A 357 -16.18 -14.70 -12.59
CA ASN A 357 -16.36 -13.44 -13.31
C ASN A 357 -15.40 -13.33 -14.50
N ASN A 358 -15.70 -12.46 -15.46
CA ASN A 358 -14.83 -12.19 -16.60
C ASN A 358 -14.42 -10.71 -16.64
N ILE A 359 -13.18 -10.42 -17.06
CA ILE A 359 -12.75 -9.04 -17.32
C ILE A 359 -13.62 -8.31 -18.36
N LYS A 360 -14.35 -9.07 -19.20
CA LYS A 360 -15.34 -8.54 -20.14
C LYS A 360 -16.47 -7.76 -19.44
N GLU A 361 -16.72 -8.02 -18.15
CA GLU A 361 -17.75 -7.34 -17.36
C GLU A 361 -17.36 -5.91 -16.95
N LEU A 362 -16.08 -5.54 -17.05
CA LEU A 362 -15.65 -4.17 -16.81
C LEU A 362 -16.13 -3.23 -17.94
N PRO A 363 -16.46 -1.96 -17.63
CA PRO A 363 -16.74 -0.94 -18.63
C PRO A 363 -15.67 -0.88 -19.73
N ALA A 364 -16.09 -0.61 -20.97
CA ALA A 364 -15.19 -0.59 -22.13
C ALA A 364 -13.95 0.29 -21.91
N LEU A 365 -14.15 1.48 -21.34
CA LEU A 365 -13.06 2.41 -21.00
C LEU A 365 -12.09 1.82 -19.97
N GLN A 366 -12.58 1.13 -18.94
CA GLN A 366 -11.70 0.48 -17.95
C GLN A 366 -10.90 -0.66 -18.58
N ARG A 367 -11.51 -1.47 -19.44
CA ARG A 367 -10.79 -2.54 -20.17
C ARG A 367 -9.71 -1.98 -21.08
N PHE A 368 -10.00 -0.85 -21.73
CA PHE A 368 -9.04 -0.14 -22.55
C PHE A 368 -7.89 0.41 -21.70
N LEU A 369 -8.18 1.17 -20.64
CA LEU A 369 -7.17 1.75 -19.74
C LEU A 369 -6.33 0.69 -19.03
N LEU A 370 -6.90 -0.48 -18.69
CA LEU A 370 -6.14 -1.62 -18.20
C LEU A 370 -5.20 -2.23 -19.24
N SER A 371 -5.29 -1.86 -20.51
CA SER A 371 -4.34 -2.26 -21.56
C SER A 371 -3.28 -1.19 -21.80
N VAL A 372 -3.52 0.04 -21.33
CA VAL A 372 -2.60 1.17 -21.41
C VAL A 372 -1.70 1.15 -20.17
N LYS A 373 -0.39 0.96 -20.37
CA LYS A 373 0.59 0.97 -19.27
C LYS A 373 0.74 2.38 -18.69
N GLN A 374 0.91 3.36 -19.56
CA GLN A 374 1.04 4.75 -19.19
C GLN A 374 0.56 5.71 -20.28
N ILE A 375 0.04 6.85 -19.87
CA ILE A 375 -0.18 8.03 -20.70
C ILE A 375 0.47 9.19 -19.97
N GLY A 376 1.23 10.00 -20.67
CA GLY A 376 1.82 11.21 -20.13
C GLY A 376 1.56 12.41 -21.02
N LEU A 377 1.09 13.50 -20.45
CA LEU A 377 0.93 14.81 -21.08
C LEU A 377 1.78 15.82 -20.30
N GLY A 378 2.45 16.72 -21.01
CA GLY A 378 3.40 17.67 -20.43
C GLY A 378 4.76 17.02 -20.15
N ARG A 379 5.43 17.44 -19.08
CA ARG A 379 6.79 16.97 -18.78
C ARG A 379 6.80 15.58 -18.13
N THR A 380 7.37 14.61 -18.83
CA THR A 380 7.34 13.19 -18.45
C THR A 380 8.71 12.56 -18.69
N TRP A 381 9.10 11.59 -17.85
CA TRP A 381 10.31 10.80 -18.08
C TRP A 381 9.96 9.58 -18.92
N ILE A 382 10.60 9.46 -20.09
CA ILE A 382 10.41 8.32 -20.99
C ILE A 382 11.65 7.44 -20.98
N ASP A 383 11.41 6.14 -20.86
CA ASP A 383 12.44 5.10 -20.87
C ASP A 383 11.93 3.93 -21.71
N TYR A 384 12.26 3.97 -23.00
CA TYR A 384 11.76 3.01 -23.97
C TYR A 384 12.81 1.97 -24.36
N SER A 385 13.99 2.41 -24.78
CA SER A 385 15.02 1.56 -25.41
C SER A 385 16.42 2.09 -25.12
N GLU A 386 17.40 1.20 -24.96
CA GLU A 386 18.78 1.60 -24.64
C GLU A 386 19.42 2.42 -25.76
N LEU A 387 19.18 2.02 -27.01
CA LEU A 387 19.86 2.62 -28.15
C LEU A 387 19.09 3.78 -28.79
N THR A 388 17.83 4.00 -28.44
CA THR A 388 17.01 5.08 -29.04
C THR A 388 16.72 6.18 -28.02
N VAL A 389 15.80 5.91 -27.10
CA VAL A 389 15.28 6.87 -26.13
C VAL A 389 15.20 6.22 -24.74
N LYS A 390 16.16 6.53 -23.88
CA LYS A 390 16.24 6.06 -22.50
C LYS A 390 16.52 7.21 -21.53
N ASN A 391 15.74 7.25 -20.46
CA ASN A 391 15.88 8.18 -19.35
C ASN A 391 15.96 9.66 -19.79
N ILE A 392 15.08 10.05 -20.72
CA ILE A 392 14.98 11.45 -21.17
C ILE A 392 13.71 12.09 -20.64
N SER A 393 13.78 13.38 -20.32
CA SER A 393 12.62 14.19 -19.95
C SER A 393 12.03 14.79 -21.22
N LEU A 394 10.83 14.35 -21.58
CA LEU A 394 10.05 14.80 -22.72
C LEU A 394 8.94 15.74 -22.25
N ASN A 395 8.89 16.96 -22.77
CA ASN A 395 7.73 17.83 -22.64
C ASN A 395 6.83 17.67 -23.88
N GLY A 396 5.74 16.91 -23.75
CA GLY A 396 4.85 16.61 -24.86
C GLY A 396 3.85 15.52 -24.50
N VAL A 397 3.61 14.61 -25.44
CA VAL A 397 2.67 13.50 -25.28
C VAL A 397 3.42 12.19 -25.39
N ASN A 398 3.14 11.25 -24.49
CA ASN A 398 3.58 9.87 -24.60
C ASN A 398 2.45 8.92 -24.23
N ILE A 399 2.45 7.76 -24.88
CA ILE A 399 1.53 6.67 -24.61
C ILE A 399 2.26 5.35 -24.77
N GLU A 400 1.98 4.40 -23.89
CA GLU A 400 2.47 3.04 -23.97
C GLU A 400 1.36 2.07 -23.58
N MET A 401 1.13 1.07 -24.41
CA MET A 401 0.07 0.09 -24.23
C MET A 401 0.54 -1.30 -24.63
N ASN A 402 -0.05 -2.31 -23.99
CA ASN A 402 0.17 -3.71 -24.32
C ASN A 402 -1.18 -4.43 -24.42
N PRO A 403 -1.97 -4.17 -25.49
CA PRO A 403 -3.25 -4.86 -25.70
C PRO A 403 -3.00 -6.34 -26.05
N GLY A 404 -3.20 -7.22 -25.08
CA GLY A 404 -3.05 -8.67 -25.28
C GLY A 404 -1.57 -9.05 -25.44
N ASN A 405 -1.21 -9.46 -26.66
CA ASN A 405 0.16 -9.84 -27.04
C ASN A 405 0.80 -8.84 -28.01
N ILE A 406 0.20 -7.66 -28.20
CA ILE A 406 0.77 -6.60 -29.04
C ILE A 406 1.33 -5.53 -28.12
N TYR A 407 2.49 -4.97 -28.48
CA TYR A 407 3.09 -3.81 -27.83
C TYR A 407 3.01 -2.61 -28.75
N LEU A 408 2.51 -1.49 -28.26
CA LEU A 408 2.51 -0.21 -28.96
C LEU A 408 2.96 0.90 -28.00
N ALA A 409 3.85 1.76 -28.46
CA ALA A 409 4.18 2.99 -27.75
C ALA A 409 4.45 4.12 -28.74
N ALA A 410 4.13 5.35 -28.35
CA ALA A 410 4.45 6.51 -29.14
C ALA A 410 4.77 7.67 -28.21
N ALA A 411 5.70 8.52 -28.62
CA ALA A 411 5.98 9.75 -27.90
C ALA A 411 6.41 10.85 -28.86
N VAL A 412 5.95 12.07 -28.59
CA VAL A 412 6.29 13.26 -29.36
C VAL A 412 6.39 14.46 -28.44
N GLY A 413 7.45 15.24 -28.57
CA GLY A 413 7.62 16.44 -27.76
C GLY A 413 9.03 17.00 -27.78
N LYS A 414 9.25 18.02 -26.95
CA LYS A 414 10.55 18.67 -26.78
C LYS A 414 11.38 17.94 -25.75
N VAL A 415 12.63 17.65 -26.08
CA VAL A 415 13.57 17.03 -25.15
C VAL A 415 14.17 18.12 -24.27
N ASN A 416 13.99 18.01 -22.96
CA ASN A 416 14.60 18.90 -22.00
C ASN A 416 15.57 18.11 -21.11
N TYR A 417 16.86 18.33 -21.30
CA TYR A 417 17.89 17.81 -20.41
C TYR A 417 18.08 18.78 -19.24
N ARG A 418 17.54 18.45 -18.06
CA ARG A 418 17.56 19.31 -16.87
C ARG A 418 18.96 19.72 -16.39
N PHE A 419 20.01 18.99 -16.76
CA PHE A 419 21.39 19.43 -16.47
C PHE A 419 21.84 20.61 -17.34
N ARG A 420 21.14 20.91 -18.44
CA ARG A 420 21.34 22.10 -19.28
C ARG A 420 20.63 23.34 -18.72
N ASP A 421 19.84 23.20 -17.65
CA ASP A 421 19.27 24.35 -16.93
C ASP A 421 20.33 25.21 -16.20
N TYR A 422 21.62 24.86 -16.30
CA TYR A 422 22.74 25.47 -15.58
C TYR A 422 23.59 26.44 -16.41
N ILE A 423 23.32 26.65 -17.71
CA ILE A 423 24.23 27.46 -18.54
C ILE A 423 23.42 28.31 -19.54
N VAL A 424 23.36 29.63 -19.23
CA VAL A 424 22.95 30.80 -20.05
C VAL A 424 21.45 31.17 -20.13
N LYS A 425 21.05 32.23 -19.41
CA LYS A 425 19.95 33.12 -19.84
C LYS A 425 20.46 34.02 -20.99
N GLY A 426 19.80 33.98 -22.14
CA GLY A 426 20.07 34.82 -23.32
C GLY A 426 19.50 34.17 -24.60
N ASN A 427 19.76 34.76 -25.77
CA ASN A 427 19.35 34.25 -27.09
C ASN A 427 19.80 32.80 -27.40
N TYR A 428 20.58 32.17 -26.52
CA TYR A 428 20.84 30.73 -26.46
C TYR A 428 19.70 29.96 -25.77
N ALA A 429 18.46 30.26 -26.18
CA ALA A 429 17.28 29.55 -25.72
C ALA A 429 17.54 28.04 -25.86
N GLY A 430 17.37 27.30 -24.76
CA GLY A 430 17.69 25.87 -24.66
C GLY A 430 17.33 25.15 -25.96
N SER A 431 18.34 24.50 -26.56
CA SER A 431 18.27 23.98 -27.92
C SER A 431 16.90 23.36 -28.22
N ASN A 432 16.26 23.75 -29.32
CA ASN A 432 14.92 23.29 -29.76
C ASN A 432 14.93 21.81 -30.18
N GLN A 433 15.36 20.94 -29.28
CA GLN A 433 15.41 19.51 -29.49
C GLN A 433 14.02 18.96 -29.38
N GLN A 434 13.65 18.19 -30.37
CA GLN A 434 12.36 17.53 -30.42
C GLN A 434 12.55 16.12 -30.92
N VAL A 435 11.77 15.20 -30.38
CA VAL A 435 11.77 13.80 -30.76
C VAL A 435 10.34 13.36 -30.97
N GLY A 436 10.14 12.63 -32.07
CA GLY A 436 8.97 11.79 -32.30
C GLY A 436 9.45 10.35 -32.42
N LEU A 437 8.75 9.42 -31.78
CA LEU A 437 9.02 7.99 -31.91
C LEU A 437 7.73 7.19 -31.90
N VAL A 438 7.77 6.06 -32.60
CA VAL A 438 6.73 5.05 -32.61
C VAL A 438 7.39 3.69 -32.40
N ARG A 439 6.77 2.86 -31.58
CA ARG A 439 7.19 1.49 -31.28
C ARG A 439 6.02 0.56 -31.52
N ALA A 440 6.29 -0.53 -32.19
CA ALA A 440 5.33 -1.60 -32.42
C ALA A 440 6.02 -2.95 -32.30
N GLY A 441 5.33 -3.93 -31.74
CA GLY A 441 5.93 -5.23 -31.50
C GLY A 441 4.95 -6.28 -31.04
N PHE A 442 5.47 -7.50 -30.89
CA PHE A 442 4.74 -8.66 -30.39
C PHE A 442 5.33 -9.08 -29.04
N GLY A 443 4.46 -9.56 -28.15
CA GLY A 443 4.78 -9.98 -26.80
C GLY A 443 4.59 -8.89 -25.73
N LYS A 444 5.09 -9.16 -24.53
CA LYS A 444 5.00 -8.27 -23.38
C LYS A 444 6.35 -7.63 -23.11
N LYS A 445 6.41 -6.31 -22.93
CA LYS A 445 7.65 -5.58 -22.59
C LYS A 445 8.43 -6.20 -21.42
N ASP A 446 7.72 -6.76 -20.44
CA ASP A 446 8.32 -7.37 -19.25
C ASP A 446 8.62 -8.88 -19.35
N LYS A 447 8.30 -9.52 -20.49
CA LYS A 447 8.54 -10.94 -20.76
C LYS A 447 9.16 -11.11 -22.17
N TYR A 448 8.87 -12.22 -22.84
CA TYR A 448 9.19 -12.40 -24.25
C TYR A 448 8.59 -11.28 -25.10
N ASN A 449 9.44 -10.62 -25.87
CA ASN A 449 9.01 -9.63 -26.83
C ASN A 449 9.97 -9.47 -28.01
N PHE A 450 9.41 -8.91 -29.07
CA PHE A 450 10.10 -8.39 -30.23
C PHE A 450 9.49 -7.03 -30.53
N ILE A 451 10.28 -5.96 -30.46
CA ILE A 451 9.82 -4.58 -30.56
C ILE A 451 10.65 -3.85 -31.59
N PHE A 452 9.99 -3.35 -32.63
CA PHE A 452 10.55 -2.38 -33.55
C PHE A 452 10.29 -0.97 -33.05
N THR A 453 11.30 -0.10 -33.14
CA THR A 453 11.22 1.32 -32.81
C THR A 453 11.69 2.12 -33.99
N TYR A 454 10.94 3.14 -34.39
CA TYR A 454 11.39 4.19 -35.30
C TYR A 454 11.35 5.52 -34.56
N TYR A 455 12.40 6.33 -34.73
CA TYR A 455 12.48 7.66 -34.14
C TYR A 455 13.01 8.67 -35.15
N SER A 456 12.57 9.91 -34.99
CA SER A 456 12.99 11.04 -35.82
C SER A 456 12.84 12.34 -35.03
N GLY A 457 13.68 13.32 -35.32
CA GLY A 457 13.58 14.60 -34.65
C GLY A 457 14.78 15.50 -34.91
N GLN A 458 14.90 16.54 -34.09
CA GLN A 458 16.00 17.48 -34.14
C GLN A 458 16.82 17.33 -32.85
N LYS A 459 18.12 17.07 -32.98
CA LYS A 459 19.07 16.93 -31.86
C LYS A 459 20.12 18.01 -31.96
N ALA A 460 20.44 18.67 -30.85
CA ALA A 460 21.52 19.65 -30.82
C ALA A 460 22.82 18.95 -30.45
N LEU A 461 23.79 19.05 -31.35
CA LEU A 461 25.09 18.44 -31.17
C LEU A 461 25.99 19.36 -30.36
N LEU A 462 26.73 18.82 -29.40
CA LEU A 462 27.59 19.59 -28.49
C LEU A 462 29.01 19.83 -29.06
N ASN A 463 29.19 19.83 -30.38
CA ASN A 463 30.53 19.76 -30.96
C ASN A 463 30.72 20.65 -32.21
N GLN A 464 30.60 21.97 -32.05
CA GLN A 464 31.06 22.93 -33.06
C GLN A 464 31.91 24.02 -32.39
N ARG A 465 33.16 24.14 -32.87
CA ARG A 465 34.28 24.94 -32.34
C ARG A 465 34.08 26.47 -32.41
N SER A 466 32.86 26.96 -32.62
CA SER A 466 32.60 28.40 -32.80
C SER A 466 31.52 28.87 -31.84
N ILE A 467 31.86 29.84 -31.00
CA ILE A 467 30.96 30.54 -30.08
C ILE A 467 29.76 31.17 -30.83
N ALA A 468 29.92 31.43 -32.14
CA ALA A 468 28.88 32.00 -33.00
C ALA A 468 27.76 31.03 -33.46
N ASP A 469 27.91 29.70 -33.34
CA ASP A 469 26.97 28.74 -33.97
C ASP A 469 26.59 27.53 -33.07
N SER A 470 26.76 27.68 -31.75
CA SER A 470 26.59 26.65 -30.71
C SER A 470 25.15 26.13 -30.53
N SER A 471 24.24 26.41 -31.47
CA SER A 471 22.81 26.10 -31.42
C SER A 471 22.28 25.30 -32.62
N ALA A 472 23.13 24.90 -33.58
CA ALA A 472 22.70 24.17 -34.77
C ALA A 472 22.05 22.82 -34.42
N VAL A 473 20.72 22.76 -34.49
CA VAL A 473 19.95 21.53 -34.27
C VAL A 473 19.90 20.75 -35.58
N GLN A 474 20.28 19.49 -35.55
CA GLN A 474 20.39 18.65 -36.73
C GLN A 474 19.31 17.58 -36.75
N LYS A 475 18.76 17.33 -37.95
CA LYS A 475 17.72 16.32 -38.13
C LYS A 475 18.34 14.93 -38.06
N ILE A 476 17.90 14.13 -37.11
CA ILE A 476 18.31 12.74 -36.96
C ILE A 476 17.09 11.83 -37.07
N SER A 477 17.29 10.65 -37.64
CA SER A 477 16.30 9.59 -37.64
C SER A 477 16.98 8.24 -37.56
N GLY A 478 16.27 7.24 -37.08
CA GLY A 478 16.83 5.91 -36.93
C GLY A 478 15.78 4.89 -36.55
N PHE A 479 16.20 3.64 -36.52
CA PHE A 479 15.38 2.54 -36.05
C PHE A 479 16.15 1.67 -35.06
N SER A 480 15.42 0.94 -34.23
CA SER A 480 15.96 -0.17 -33.46
C SER A 480 15.04 -1.38 -33.46
N ILE A 481 15.64 -2.55 -33.31
CA ILE A 481 14.98 -3.83 -33.10
C ILE A 481 15.45 -4.32 -31.74
N GLU A 482 14.52 -4.43 -30.80
CA GLU A 482 14.73 -4.94 -29.45
C GLU A 482 14.06 -6.31 -29.35
N THR A 483 14.76 -7.30 -28.79
CA THR A 483 14.18 -8.58 -28.40
C THR A 483 14.52 -8.89 -26.95
N ARG A 484 13.54 -9.45 -26.23
CA ARG A 484 13.74 -10.02 -24.91
C ARG A 484 13.44 -11.52 -24.97
N ALA A 485 14.43 -12.33 -24.66
CA ALA A 485 14.32 -13.77 -24.52
C ALA A 485 14.36 -14.13 -23.03
N ALA A 486 13.23 -14.56 -22.45
CA ALA A 486 13.09 -14.82 -21.02
C ALA A 486 13.04 -16.31 -20.70
N ILE A 487 14.21 -16.98 -20.64
CA ILE A 487 14.34 -18.43 -20.35
C ILE A 487 13.41 -18.86 -19.21
N ASP A 488 13.39 -18.08 -18.12
CA ASP A 488 12.39 -18.18 -17.06
C ASP A 488 12.09 -16.79 -16.44
N ASN A 489 11.37 -16.74 -15.31
CA ASN A 489 11.03 -15.47 -14.64
C ASN A 489 12.25 -14.76 -14.00
N ASN A 490 13.36 -15.47 -13.82
CA ASN A 490 14.57 -15.06 -13.12
C ASN A 490 15.77 -14.85 -14.07
N ASN A 491 15.73 -15.44 -15.26
CA ASN A 491 16.80 -15.50 -16.25
C ASN A 491 16.30 -14.99 -17.60
N TYR A 492 16.81 -13.86 -18.06
CA TYR A 492 16.45 -13.28 -19.36
C TYR A 492 17.59 -12.49 -19.99
N LEU A 493 17.57 -12.48 -21.32
CA LEU A 493 18.47 -11.73 -22.17
C LEU A 493 17.67 -10.67 -22.95
N VAL A 494 18.26 -9.48 -23.11
CA VAL A 494 17.72 -8.40 -23.95
C VAL A 494 18.78 -8.04 -24.98
N GLY A 495 18.47 -8.25 -26.25
CA GLY A 495 19.28 -7.80 -27.38
C GLY A 495 18.61 -6.62 -28.05
N GLU A 496 19.39 -5.59 -28.39
CA GLU A 496 18.93 -4.47 -29.19
C GLU A 496 19.96 -4.17 -30.28
N TYR A 497 19.50 -4.00 -31.51
CA TYR A 497 20.27 -3.52 -32.65
C TYR A 497 19.64 -2.25 -33.19
N ALA A 498 20.44 -1.24 -33.51
CA ALA A 498 19.96 0.05 -33.97
C ALA A 498 20.83 0.63 -35.08
N ARG A 499 20.21 1.45 -35.94
CA ARG A 499 20.90 2.28 -36.93
C ARG A 499 20.29 3.65 -37.01
N SER A 500 21.08 4.65 -37.38
CA SER A 500 20.61 6.03 -37.53
C SER A 500 21.21 6.74 -38.73
N THR A 501 20.67 7.91 -39.05
CA THR A 501 21.36 8.91 -39.85
C THR A 501 22.46 9.57 -39.01
N SER A 502 23.54 9.99 -39.67
CA SER A 502 24.54 10.88 -39.09
C SER A 502 24.55 12.19 -39.88
N PRO A 503 24.65 13.35 -39.24
CA PRO A 503 24.82 14.61 -39.96
C PRO A 503 26.20 14.77 -40.62
N ALA A 504 27.22 14.09 -40.09
CA ALA A 504 28.59 14.12 -40.61
C ALA A 504 28.83 13.11 -41.75
N ILE A 505 27.96 12.10 -41.89
CA ILE A 505 28.08 11.04 -42.89
C ILE A 505 26.78 11.03 -43.69
N LYS A 506 26.82 11.41 -44.98
CA LYS A 506 25.66 11.41 -45.92
C LYS A 506 25.14 9.99 -46.24
N GLY A 507 25.04 9.11 -45.25
CA GLY A 507 24.54 7.75 -45.36
C GLY A 507 23.03 7.67 -45.15
N LYS A 508 22.35 6.88 -45.98
CA LYS A 508 20.94 6.50 -45.77
C LYS A 508 20.87 5.55 -44.55
N ILE A 509 19.76 5.56 -43.82
CA ILE A 509 19.51 4.68 -42.64
C ILE A 509 19.76 3.19 -42.96
N PHE A 510 19.58 2.80 -44.22
CA PHE A 510 19.69 1.43 -44.71
C PHE A 510 21.00 1.12 -45.46
N ASP A 511 22.00 2.00 -45.44
CA ASP A 511 23.27 1.74 -46.13
C ASP A 511 24.11 0.68 -45.40
N LEU A 512 23.92 -0.60 -45.71
CA LEU A 512 24.61 -1.73 -45.07
C LEU A 512 26.12 -1.82 -45.39
N LYS A 513 26.68 -0.93 -46.21
CA LYS A 513 28.11 -0.96 -46.57
C LYS A 513 29.02 -0.46 -45.45
N THR A 514 28.49 0.34 -44.51
CA THR A 514 29.28 0.92 -43.42
C THR A 514 28.70 0.60 -42.05
N ASN A 515 29.60 0.31 -41.11
CA ASN A 515 29.29 0.00 -39.71
C ASN A 515 29.43 1.24 -38.80
N THR A 516 29.54 2.43 -39.39
CA THR A 516 29.77 3.67 -38.62
C THR A 516 28.50 4.14 -37.95
N ASN A 517 27.33 3.87 -38.52
CA ASN A 517 26.02 4.31 -38.02
C ASN A 517 25.22 3.20 -37.31
N GLU A 518 25.88 2.11 -36.91
CA GLU A 518 25.26 0.99 -36.21
C GLU A 518 25.51 1.06 -34.70
N ALA A 519 24.61 0.46 -33.92
CA ALA A 519 24.82 0.23 -32.50
C ALA A 519 24.17 -1.08 -32.08
N TRP A 520 24.73 -1.74 -31.08
CA TRP A 520 24.18 -2.94 -30.48
C TRP A 520 24.34 -2.91 -28.96
N SER A 521 23.37 -3.51 -28.28
CA SER A 521 23.32 -3.64 -26.83
C SER A 521 22.81 -5.03 -26.48
N ILE A 522 23.56 -5.76 -25.65
CA ILE A 522 23.17 -7.04 -25.09
C ILE A 522 23.15 -6.89 -23.57
N LYS A 523 22.07 -7.29 -22.92
CA LYS A 523 21.94 -7.30 -21.47
C LYS A 523 21.52 -8.68 -21.02
N LEU A 524 22.15 -9.20 -19.98
CA LEU A 524 21.81 -10.48 -19.39
C LEU A 524 21.52 -10.26 -17.91
N PHE A 525 20.41 -10.84 -17.48
CA PHE A 525 19.96 -10.83 -16.10
C PHE A 525 19.71 -12.28 -15.70
N SER A 526 20.35 -12.72 -14.63
CA SER A 526 20.21 -14.07 -14.11
C SER A 526 20.03 -14.03 -12.59
N HIS A 527 19.11 -14.83 -12.09
CA HIS A 527 18.92 -15.04 -10.66
C HIS A 527 18.87 -16.54 -10.37
N TYR A 528 19.97 -17.06 -9.85
CA TYR A 528 20.14 -18.47 -9.52
C TYR A 528 20.33 -18.61 -8.00
N GLY A 529 19.36 -19.26 -7.34
CA GLY A 529 19.37 -19.42 -5.88
C GLY A 529 19.44 -18.08 -5.14
N ASN A 530 20.55 -17.85 -4.44
CA ASN A 530 20.80 -16.59 -3.71
C ASN A 530 21.77 -15.64 -4.46
N THR A 531 22.13 -15.97 -5.70
CA THR A 531 23.02 -15.18 -6.56
C THR A 531 22.20 -14.41 -7.58
N LYS A 532 22.54 -13.14 -7.81
CA LYS A 532 22.04 -12.33 -8.92
C LYS A 532 23.23 -11.90 -9.76
N VAL A 533 23.19 -12.20 -11.05
CA VAL A 533 24.20 -11.79 -12.01
C VAL A 533 23.55 -10.88 -13.03
N THR A 534 24.11 -9.68 -13.21
CA THR A 534 23.70 -8.72 -14.22
C THR A 534 24.89 -8.37 -15.06
N SER A 535 24.79 -8.52 -16.37
CA SER A 535 25.80 -8.05 -17.30
C SER A 535 25.17 -7.26 -18.44
N TYR A 536 25.97 -6.37 -19.02
CA TYR A 536 25.64 -5.75 -20.29
C TYR A 536 26.89 -5.53 -21.11
N TYR A 537 26.68 -5.43 -22.41
CA TYR A 537 27.64 -5.01 -23.40
C TYR A 537 26.94 -4.05 -24.35
N ARG A 538 27.55 -2.92 -24.67
CA ARG A 538 27.01 -1.90 -25.57
C ARG A 538 28.13 -1.36 -26.42
N LYS A 539 27.93 -1.36 -27.73
CA LYS A 539 28.84 -0.77 -28.70
C LYS A 539 28.08 0.15 -29.64
N THR A 540 28.60 1.35 -29.83
CA THR A 540 28.05 2.36 -30.73
C THR A 540 29.11 2.75 -31.74
N GLY A 541 28.74 2.75 -33.01
CA GLY A 541 29.57 3.28 -34.08
C GLY A 541 29.70 4.80 -33.99
N GLU A 542 30.73 5.33 -34.65
CA GLU A 542 31.07 6.75 -34.61
C GLU A 542 29.93 7.66 -35.09
N GLY A 543 29.31 7.30 -36.22
CA GLY A 543 28.18 8.02 -36.80
C GLY A 543 26.81 7.69 -36.18
N PHE A 544 26.71 6.80 -35.18
CA PHE A 544 25.42 6.48 -34.58
C PHE A 544 24.90 7.65 -33.73
N GLN A 545 23.66 8.04 -33.96
CA GLN A 545 22.97 9.15 -33.32
C GLN A 545 21.64 8.71 -32.73
N SER A 546 21.50 8.86 -31.42
CA SER A 546 20.23 8.68 -30.71
C SER A 546 19.98 9.82 -29.74
N PHE A 547 18.78 9.86 -29.17
CA PHE A 547 18.44 10.80 -28.09
C PHE A 547 18.87 10.28 -26.71
N THR A 548 19.51 9.12 -26.64
CA THR A 548 20.10 8.60 -25.39
C THR A 548 21.55 9.05 -25.23
N LEU A 549 22.29 9.17 -26.34
CA LEU A 549 23.71 9.50 -26.35
C LEU A 549 23.94 11.01 -26.56
N PHE A 550 24.72 11.63 -25.68
CA PHE A 550 25.12 13.04 -25.80
C PHE A 550 26.26 13.28 -26.79
N PRO A 551 27.34 12.48 -26.81
CA PRO A 551 28.45 12.71 -27.72
C PRO A 551 28.03 12.39 -29.16
N THR A 552 28.66 13.09 -30.11
CA THR A 552 28.47 12.87 -31.54
C THR A 552 29.78 12.52 -32.20
N ASN A 553 29.74 11.71 -33.26
CA ASN A 553 30.92 11.28 -34.01
C ASN A 553 31.94 10.59 -33.09
N ASN A 554 31.46 9.65 -32.27
CA ASN A 554 32.35 8.93 -31.37
C ASN A 554 31.96 7.46 -31.19
N LYS A 555 32.93 6.58 -31.43
CA LYS A 555 32.81 5.15 -31.17
C LYS A 555 32.88 4.92 -29.66
N GLN A 556 31.91 4.21 -29.09
CA GLN A 556 31.89 3.89 -27.66
C GLN A 556 31.75 2.39 -27.46
N ASP A 557 32.52 1.86 -26.54
CA ASP A 557 32.39 0.50 -26.03
C ASP A 557 32.22 0.55 -24.50
N ALA A 558 31.15 -0.09 -24.01
CA ALA A 558 30.82 -0.11 -22.60
C ALA A 558 30.28 -1.48 -22.21
N TRP A 559 30.83 -2.04 -21.14
CA TRP A 559 30.37 -3.31 -20.62
C TRP A 559 30.41 -3.34 -19.11
N MET A 560 29.61 -4.21 -18.51
CA MET A 560 29.61 -4.45 -17.07
C MET A 560 29.28 -5.89 -16.79
N ILE A 561 29.89 -6.44 -15.75
CA ILE A 561 29.50 -7.69 -15.11
C ILE A 561 29.39 -7.40 -13.62
N ARG A 562 28.24 -7.73 -13.02
CA ARG A 562 27.97 -7.58 -11.59
C ARG A 562 27.39 -8.87 -11.04
N ALA A 563 27.92 -9.33 -9.92
CA ALA A 563 27.44 -10.48 -9.18
C ALA A 563 27.11 -10.06 -7.74
N ASN A 564 25.90 -10.38 -7.29
CA ASN A 564 25.42 -10.14 -5.94
C ASN A 564 25.02 -11.47 -5.31
N GLN A 565 25.75 -11.92 -4.29
CA GLN A 565 25.52 -13.17 -3.58
C GLN A 565 25.03 -12.90 -2.18
N SER A 566 23.84 -13.42 -1.84
CA SER A 566 23.39 -13.48 -0.45
C SER A 566 23.81 -14.81 0.20
N ILE A 567 24.42 -14.75 1.38
CA ILE A 567 24.78 -15.92 2.20
C ILE A 567 24.17 -15.79 3.61
N TRP A 568 24.21 -16.87 4.39
CA TRP A 568 23.70 -16.93 5.77
C TRP A 568 22.27 -16.38 5.92
N LYS A 569 21.31 -16.99 5.20
CA LYS A 569 19.88 -16.56 5.18
C LYS A 569 19.71 -15.07 4.84
N LYS A 570 20.50 -14.56 3.89
CA LYS A 570 20.51 -13.17 3.41
C LYS A 570 20.97 -12.15 4.46
N ARG A 571 21.67 -12.60 5.51
CA ARG A 571 22.29 -11.72 6.51
C ARG A 571 23.61 -11.15 6.04
N ILE A 572 24.32 -11.83 5.14
CA ILE A 572 25.54 -11.30 4.52
C ILE A 572 25.31 -11.23 3.01
N VAL A 573 25.65 -10.11 2.41
CA VAL A 573 25.57 -9.87 0.97
C VAL A 573 26.94 -9.47 0.46
N LEU A 574 27.43 -10.21 -0.53
CA LEU A 574 28.65 -9.91 -1.28
C LEU A 574 28.23 -9.32 -2.63
N ASP A 575 28.73 -8.14 -2.97
CA ASP A 575 28.47 -7.47 -4.25
C ASP A 575 29.80 -7.18 -4.93
N ALA A 576 30.03 -7.80 -6.08
CA ALA A 576 31.21 -7.59 -6.90
C ALA A 576 30.80 -7.09 -8.28
N ALA A 577 31.49 -6.10 -8.83
CA ALA A 577 31.25 -5.64 -10.19
C ALA A 577 32.54 -5.18 -10.86
N VAL A 578 32.57 -5.35 -12.19
CA VAL A 578 33.57 -4.75 -13.07
C VAL A 578 32.82 -4.08 -14.22
N ARG A 579 33.19 -2.85 -14.54
CA ARG A 579 32.57 -2.05 -15.59
C ARG A 579 33.64 -1.30 -16.37
N LYS A 580 33.60 -1.39 -17.69
CA LYS A 580 34.31 -0.50 -18.60
C LYS A 580 33.33 0.54 -19.15
N ASN A 581 33.75 1.80 -19.21
CA ASN A 581 33.04 2.83 -19.95
C ASN A 581 34.04 3.73 -20.67
N ASP A 582 33.88 3.83 -21.98
CA ASP A 582 34.62 4.81 -22.77
C ASP A 582 33.97 6.19 -22.62
N PHE A 583 34.77 7.17 -22.20
CA PHE A 583 34.38 8.56 -22.07
C PHE A 583 35.21 9.38 -23.03
N ASN A 584 34.63 9.93 -24.09
CA ASN A 584 35.31 10.97 -24.85
C ASN A 584 34.57 12.29 -24.61
N SER A 585 35.34 13.31 -24.24
CA SER A 585 34.80 14.65 -24.04
C SER A 585 34.46 15.26 -25.40
N PRO A 586 33.24 15.80 -25.59
CA PRO A 586 32.90 16.52 -26.82
C PRO A 586 33.67 17.83 -26.98
N ILE A 587 34.39 18.29 -25.94
CA ILE A 587 35.20 19.51 -25.94
C ILE A 587 36.69 19.19 -26.13
N ALA A 588 37.12 17.95 -25.84
CA ALA A 588 38.50 17.52 -26.08
C ALA A 588 38.72 17.26 -27.59
N ALA A 589 39.99 17.28 -28.01
CA ALA A 589 40.35 16.91 -29.37
C ALA A 589 39.77 15.51 -29.72
N PRO A 590 39.28 15.29 -30.95
CA PRO A 590 38.71 14.00 -31.38
C PRO A 590 39.61 12.79 -31.11
N ASP A 591 40.93 13.01 -31.02
CA ASP A 591 41.96 12.00 -30.83
C ASP A 591 42.18 11.61 -29.35
N PHE A 592 41.51 12.30 -28.41
CA PHE A 592 41.59 11.99 -26.99
C PHE A 592 40.58 10.92 -26.59
N THR A 593 41.01 9.65 -26.58
CA THR A 593 40.22 8.54 -26.08
C THR A 593 40.54 8.25 -24.63
N ASN A 594 39.52 8.21 -23.78
CA ASN A 594 39.69 7.87 -22.38
C ASN A 594 38.77 6.70 -21.98
N THR A 595 39.39 5.63 -21.50
CA THR A 595 38.71 4.41 -21.06
C THR A 595 38.77 4.30 -19.54
N ASN A 596 37.62 4.32 -18.89
CA ASN A 596 37.52 4.12 -17.45
C ASN A 596 37.10 2.69 -17.13
N VAL A 597 37.88 2.01 -16.29
CA VAL A 597 37.56 0.70 -15.74
C VAL A 597 37.29 0.84 -14.25
N PHE A 598 36.06 0.58 -13.85
CA PHE A 598 35.62 0.57 -12.47
C PHE A 598 35.50 -0.87 -12.00
N LYS A 599 36.09 -1.16 -10.84
CA LYS A 599 35.92 -2.42 -10.12
C LYS A 599 35.31 -2.07 -8.76
N SER A 600 34.46 -2.95 -8.25
CA SER A 600 33.86 -2.76 -6.93
C SER A 600 33.71 -4.10 -6.24
N PHE A 601 34.04 -4.15 -4.96
CA PHE A 601 33.77 -5.27 -4.09
C PHE A 601 33.20 -4.74 -2.78
N GLN A 602 32.01 -5.18 -2.39
CA GLN A 602 31.32 -4.73 -1.19
C GLN A 602 30.76 -5.91 -0.42
N VAL A 603 31.01 -5.91 0.89
CA VAL A 603 30.45 -6.86 1.84
C VAL A 603 29.49 -6.11 2.74
N THR A 604 28.31 -6.69 2.94
CA THR A 604 27.27 -6.07 3.75
C THR A 604 26.68 -7.10 4.71
N ALA A 605 26.80 -6.85 6.01
CA ALA A 605 26.25 -7.67 7.07
C ALA A 605 25.04 -6.97 7.72
N ARG A 606 23.91 -7.67 7.76
CA ARG A 606 22.66 -7.26 8.40
C ARG A 606 22.15 -8.41 9.28
N ILE A 607 22.50 -8.36 10.55
CA ILE A 607 22.07 -9.35 11.55
C ILE A 607 21.01 -8.68 12.44
N PRO A 608 19.84 -9.32 12.67
CA PRO A 608 18.82 -8.76 13.57
C PRO A 608 19.40 -8.43 14.95
N LYS A 609 19.00 -7.30 15.53
CA LYS A 609 19.46 -6.77 16.83
C LYS A 609 20.89 -6.22 16.90
N TYR A 610 21.71 -6.40 15.86
CA TYR A 610 23.06 -5.85 15.80
C TYR A 610 23.13 -4.68 14.81
N PRO A 611 24.19 -3.84 14.89
CA PRO A 611 24.47 -2.85 13.86
C PRO A 611 24.59 -3.50 12.47
N PHE A 612 24.04 -2.81 11.48
CA PHE A 612 24.33 -3.07 10.08
C PHE A 612 25.75 -2.58 9.78
N VAL A 613 26.54 -3.42 9.12
CA VAL A 613 27.92 -3.09 8.73
C VAL A 613 28.05 -3.30 7.23
N SER A 614 28.61 -2.34 6.51
CA SER A 614 28.94 -2.45 5.10
C SER A 614 30.34 -1.93 4.86
N ALA A 615 31.17 -2.69 4.17
CA ALA A 615 32.50 -2.28 3.77
C ALA A 615 32.65 -2.54 2.27
N GLY A 616 33.08 -1.53 1.52
CA GLY A 616 33.26 -1.62 0.08
C GLY A 616 34.58 -1.00 -0.37
N TYR A 617 35.26 -1.69 -1.27
CA TYR A 617 36.47 -1.24 -1.93
C TYR A 617 36.19 -1.05 -3.42
N PHE A 618 36.51 0.13 -3.93
CA PHE A 618 36.17 0.60 -5.27
C PHE A 618 37.44 1.04 -6.01
N PRO A 619 38.25 0.10 -6.52
CA PRO A 619 39.40 0.45 -7.34
C PRO A 619 38.93 0.86 -8.75
N SER A 620 39.44 1.98 -9.23
CA SER A 620 39.16 2.46 -10.58
C SER A 620 40.44 2.94 -11.26
N SER A 621 40.53 2.67 -12.56
CA SER A 621 41.63 3.11 -13.40
C SER A 621 41.06 3.86 -14.59
N GLN A 622 41.68 4.99 -14.91
CA GLN A 622 41.40 5.82 -16.06
C GLN A 622 42.60 5.71 -17.00
N LEU A 623 42.37 5.12 -18.18
CA LEU A 623 43.39 4.92 -19.21
C LEU A 623 43.21 5.98 -20.29
N THR A 624 44.20 6.85 -20.43
CA THR A 624 44.21 7.93 -21.41
C THR A 624 45.31 7.67 -22.44
N LEU A 625 44.94 7.62 -23.72
CA LEU A 625 45.91 7.55 -24.79
C LEU A 625 46.20 8.96 -25.31
N SER A 626 47.46 9.38 -25.28
CA SER A 626 47.91 10.65 -25.86
C SER A 626 48.20 10.52 -27.36
N ASN A 627 48.25 11.65 -28.07
CA ASN A 627 48.54 11.72 -29.52
C ASN A 627 49.85 11.01 -29.92
N ASN A 628 50.81 10.88 -29.01
CA ASN A 628 52.07 10.16 -29.25
C ASN A 628 51.98 8.65 -28.93
N ASN A 629 50.78 8.07 -28.83
CA ASN A 629 50.53 6.70 -28.38
C ASN A 629 51.08 6.35 -26.98
N VAL A 630 51.34 7.36 -26.15
CA VAL A 630 51.72 7.14 -24.75
C VAL A 630 50.45 6.90 -23.93
N LEU A 631 50.40 5.75 -23.25
CA LEU A 631 49.31 5.38 -22.36
C LEU A 631 49.58 5.93 -20.96
N TYR A 632 48.71 6.81 -20.49
CA TYR A 632 48.70 7.30 -19.11
C TYR A 632 47.62 6.55 -18.33
N GLU A 633 47.96 6.02 -17.15
CA GLU A 633 47.01 5.41 -16.23
C GLU A 633 46.87 6.29 -14.98
N ASN A 634 45.67 6.80 -14.73
CA ASN A 634 45.33 7.42 -13.45
C ASN A 634 44.55 6.44 -12.58
N ARG A 635 44.98 6.21 -11.36
CA ARG A 635 44.35 5.25 -10.43
C ARG A 635 43.65 5.99 -9.29
N TYR A 636 42.39 5.62 -9.05
CA TYR A 636 41.61 6.11 -7.93
C TYR A 636 41.01 4.93 -7.19
N ASN A 637 41.44 4.71 -5.96
CA ASN A 637 40.90 3.64 -5.12
C ASN A 637 40.16 4.26 -3.94
N THR A 638 38.94 3.80 -3.68
CA THR A 638 38.16 4.28 -2.54
C THR A 638 37.76 3.12 -1.65
N LEU A 639 37.97 3.25 -0.35
CA LEU A 639 37.37 2.38 0.66
C LEU A 639 36.24 3.15 1.34
N ASN A 640 35.07 2.54 1.43
CA ASN A 640 33.94 3.04 2.18
C ASN A 640 33.53 2.01 3.22
N ALA A 641 33.41 2.42 4.48
CA ALA A 641 32.86 1.62 5.55
C ALA A 641 31.69 2.37 6.19
N ILE A 642 30.57 1.69 6.39
CA ILE A 642 29.35 2.24 6.98
C ILE A 642 28.92 1.30 8.09
N VAL A 643 28.70 1.86 9.28
CA VAL A 643 28.09 1.17 10.41
C VAL A 643 26.86 1.95 10.84
N SER A 644 25.69 1.31 10.81
CA SER A 644 24.44 1.96 11.21
C SER A 644 23.65 1.06 12.16
N HIS A 645 23.09 1.64 13.21
CA HIS A 645 22.27 0.94 14.18
C HIS A 645 21.05 1.76 14.55
N SER A 646 19.87 1.19 14.35
CA SER A 646 18.61 1.72 14.86
C SER A 646 18.17 0.90 16.06
N TYR A 647 17.93 1.55 17.18
CA TYR A 647 17.61 0.90 18.45
C TYR A 647 16.63 1.74 19.27
N TYR A 648 16.05 1.13 20.29
CA TYR A 648 15.13 1.80 21.22
C TYR A 648 15.77 1.92 22.59
N VAL A 649 15.65 3.11 23.19
CA VAL A 649 15.93 3.34 24.61
C VAL A 649 14.62 3.77 25.25
N GLY A 650 13.96 2.84 25.95
CA GLY A 650 12.58 3.04 26.41
C GLY A 650 11.61 3.23 25.24
N LYS A 651 10.91 4.37 25.19
CA LYS A 651 9.99 4.74 24.10
C LYS A 651 10.66 5.54 22.98
N LEU A 652 11.94 5.89 23.13
CA LEU A 652 12.67 6.71 22.19
C LEU A 652 13.30 5.83 21.11
N SER A 653 13.07 6.19 19.85
CA SER A 653 13.74 5.56 18.71
C SER A 653 15.00 6.35 18.41
N MET A 654 16.15 5.68 18.41
CA MET A 654 17.45 6.27 18.15
C MET A 654 18.08 5.64 16.91
N ASN A 655 18.84 6.43 16.16
CA ASN A 655 19.63 5.96 15.02
C ASN A 655 21.04 6.52 15.12
N SER A 656 22.03 5.65 15.10
CA SER A 656 23.44 6.02 14.99
C SER A 656 24.00 5.52 13.67
N ASN A 657 24.75 6.36 12.97
CA ASN A 657 25.40 6.04 11.71
C ASN A 657 26.84 6.58 11.72
N ALA A 658 27.80 5.75 11.39
CA ALA A 658 29.18 6.11 11.18
C ALA A 658 29.58 5.74 9.76
N THR A 659 30.07 6.70 8.99
CA THR A 659 30.56 6.50 7.63
C THR A 659 32.02 6.91 7.57
N TYR A 660 32.89 6.00 7.15
CA TYR A 660 34.30 6.25 6.89
C TYR A 660 34.59 6.07 5.41
N THR A 661 35.16 7.09 4.78
CA THR A 661 35.57 7.09 3.38
C THR A 661 37.06 7.39 3.33
N LYS A 662 37.84 6.59 2.61
CA LYS A 662 39.26 6.85 2.36
C LYS A 662 39.61 6.67 0.90
N PHE A 663 40.26 7.68 0.33
CA PHE A 663 40.86 7.62 -0.99
C PHE A 663 42.31 7.12 -0.85
N TYR A 664 42.71 6.15 -1.66
CA TYR A 664 44.10 5.67 -1.77
C TYR A 664 44.59 6.00 -3.17
N ASN A 665 45.24 7.15 -3.27
CA ASN A 665 45.94 7.63 -4.45
C ASN A 665 47.28 8.22 -4.01
N ALA A 666 48.31 8.07 -4.83
CA ALA A 666 49.51 8.88 -4.72
C ALA A 666 49.36 10.16 -5.56
N GLY A 667 50.12 11.20 -5.22
CA GLY A 667 50.18 12.43 -6.02
C GLY A 667 50.61 12.16 -7.48
N SER A 668 51.51 11.18 -7.68
CA SER A 668 51.95 10.70 -9.00
C SER A 668 50.86 9.97 -9.79
N ASP A 669 49.89 9.36 -9.11
CA ASP A 669 48.95 8.41 -9.73
C ASP A 669 47.66 9.08 -10.23
N SER A 670 47.40 10.32 -9.84
CA SER A 670 46.11 10.98 -10.10
C SER A 670 46.23 12.44 -10.53
N GLY A 671 47.40 13.07 -10.36
CA GLY A 671 47.55 14.52 -10.52
C GLY A 671 46.66 15.34 -9.58
N PHE A 672 46.03 14.68 -8.60
CA PHE A 672 45.08 15.29 -7.68
C PHE A 672 45.82 15.74 -6.42
N ILE A 673 45.70 17.03 -6.09
CA ILE A 673 46.42 17.65 -4.97
C ILE A 673 45.96 17.07 -3.61
N TYR A 674 44.70 16.65 -3.53
CA TYR A 674 44.08 16.06 -2.35
C TYR A 674 44.16 14.52 -2.38
N PHE A 675 45.39 14.00 -2.44
CA PHE A 675 45.62 12.57 -2.40
C PHE A 675 45.58 12.02 -0.97
N ASN A 676 45.22 10.75 -0.84
CA ASN A 676 45.12 10.02 0.43
C ASN A 676 44.13 10.64 1.46
N ALA A 677 43.11 11.37 0.98
CA ALA A 677 42.12 12.01 1.83
C ALA A 677 41.23 10.97 2.54
N SER A 678 40.85 11.26 3.79
CA SER A 678 39.89 10.45 4.54
C SER A 678 38.83 11.32 5.21
N THR A 679 37.62 10.79 5.31
CA THR A 679 36.48 11.45 5.95
C THR A 679 35.77 10.47 6.85
N LEU A 680 35.56 10.84 8.11
CA LEU A 680 34.72 10.13 9.07
C LEU A 680 33.51 11.02 9.42
N THR A 681 32.32 10.56 9.10
CA THR A 681 31.07 11.21 9.49
C THR A 681 30.34 10.35 10.51
N LEU A 682 30.12 10.89 11.70
CA LEU A 682 29.26 10.35 12.74
C LEU A 682 27.95 11.11 12.74
N ASN A 683 26.83 10.40 12.75
CA ASN A 683 25.51 10.97 12.82
C ASN A 683 24.72 10.22 13.89
N HIS A 684 24.12 10.95 14.83
CA HIS A 684 23.24 10.40 15.83
C HIS A 684 21.93 11.17 15.81
N SER A 685 20.81 10.47 15.69
CA SER A 685 19.48 11.06 15.78
C SER A 685 18.61 10.38 16.82
N VAL A 686 17.87 11.20 17.56
CA VAL A 686 16.89 10.81 18.58
C VAL A 686 15.54 11.31 18.11
N ASN A 687 14.64 10.37 17.81
CA ASN A 687 13.29 10.67 17.42
C ASN A 687 12.40 10.76 18.67
N LEU A 688 12.07 11.99 19.04
CA LEU A 688 11.03 12.33 20.00
C LEU A 688 9.70 12.40 19.23
N GLN A 689 8.57 12.02 19.83
CA GLN A 689 7.28 11.91 19.14
C GLN A 689 6.89 13.11 18.25
N ARG A 690 7.34 14.32 18.59
CA ARG A 690 7.07 15.57 17.86
C ARG A 690 8.32 16.24 17.26
N PHE A 691 9.52 15.77 17.58
CA PHE A 691 10.78 16.42 17.20
C PHE A 691 11.86 15.38 16.90
N VAL A 692 12.74 15.65 15.96
CA VAL A 692 13.95 14.87 15.75
C VAL A 692 15.16 15.72 16.13
N LEU A 693 15.88 15.29 17.17
CA LEU A 693 17.17 15.86 17.52
C LEU A 693 18.24 15.08 16.76
N GLN A 694 19.09 15.77 16.00
CA GLN A 694 20.14 15.15 15.21
C GLN A 694 21.45 15.89 15.42
N GLY A 695 22.54 15.16 15.66
CA GLY A 695 23.90 15.68 15.69
C GLY A 695 24.74 14.99 14.63
N ILE A 696 25.42 15.78 13.80
CA ILE A 696 26.35 15.29 12.79
C ILE A 696 27.74 15.83 13.12
N VAL A 697 28.73 14.96 13.18
CA VAL A 697 30.15 15.32 13.29
C VAL A 697 30.87 14.76 12.09
N THR A 698 31.52 15.62 11.30
CA THR A 698 32.34 15.22 10.16
C THR A 698 33.78 15.64 10.40
N MET A 699 34.68 14.68 10.31
CA MET A 699 36.12 14.86 10.35
C MET A 699 36.68 14.56 8.97
N THR A 700 37.39 15.51 8.37
CA THR A 700 38.08 15.32 7.09
C THR A 700 39.56 15.58 7.30
N ASP A 701 40.39 14.64 6.87
CA ASP A 701 41.84 14.73 6.90
C ASP A 701 42.38 14.55 5.47
N GLN A 702 43.04 15.58 4.96
CA GLN A 702 43.71 15.57 3.65
C GLN A 702 45.03 16.34 3.76
N SER A 703 45.94 16.12 2.80
CA SER A 703 47.34 16.59 2.81
C SER A 703 47.55 18.06 3.21
N LEU A 704 46.59 18.94 2.91
CA LEU A 704 46.65 20.37 3.16
C LEU A 704 45.48 20.93 3.99
N LEU A 705 44.57 20.08 4.48
CA LEU A 705 43.41 20.53 5.24
C LEU A 705 42.96 19.46 6.23
N GLN A 706 42.89 19.85 7.48
CA GLN A 706 42.20 19.10 8.52
C GLN A 706 40.99 19.92 8.94
N GLN A 707 39.80 19.33 8.81
CA GLN A 707 38.55 20.00 9.12
C GLN A 707 37.70 19.12 10.03
N LEU A 708 37.25 19.71 11.13
CA LEU A 708 36.22 19.17 12.01
C LEU A 708 34.99 20.05 11.91
N THR A 709 33.85 19.46 11.59
CA THR A 709 32.56 20.16 11.52
C THR A 709 31.55 19.43 12.40
N ALA A 710 30.87 20.17 13.28
CA ALA A 710 29.83 19.65 14.15
C ALA A 710 28.54 20.47 13.94
N GLU A 711 27.46 19.79 13.56
CA GLU A 711 26.19 20.40 13.20
C GLU A 711 25.05 19.78 14.01
N PRO A 712 24.43 20.54 14.93
CA PRO A 712 23.17 20.16 15.54
C PRO A 712 21.99 20.58 14.65
N VAL A 713 21.03 19.70 14.46
CA VAL A 713 19.79 19.93 13.72
C VAL A 713 18.60 19.51 14.58
N VAL A 714 17.57 20.35 14.64
CA VAL A 714 16.27 20.04 15.24
C VAL A 714 15.23 20.14 14.14
N THR A 715 14.48 19.06 13.90
CA THR A 715 13.40 19.00 12.91
C THR A 715 12.06 18.74 13.55
#